data_AF-A0A429U297-F1
#
_entry.id   AF-A0A429U297-F1
#
_cell.length_a   1.000
_cell.length_b   1.000
_cell.length_c   1.000
_cell.angle_alpha   90.00
_cell.angle_beta   90.00
_cell.angle_gamma   90.00
#
_symmetry.space_group_name_H-M   'P 1'
#
loop_
_entity.id
_entity.type
_entity.pdbx_description
1 polymer ?
#
loop_
_entity_poly.entity_id
_entity_poly.type
_entity_poly.pdbx_seq_one_letter_code
_entity_poly.pdbx_strand_id
1 'polypeptide(L)'
;MRSGIRAGARAAALLAAAGLLITAVPASAATPPATEPPADVIPGARTATPALVDGIREAADAGASPADAAREHLDARESRYKIAEPGRDLAPVQTLKRGTEETVRLQQKHRGVPVLGGQYVVRMEKKGGERLVTGTSGKYFTGLTTGVRPAVDKDVAVRRAVAATLERLGGHRLSKADAQRTEPLRGAAGGLVVIPRGEGVLAYHVTVRGTDPVTGGPVLEHVYVDARAGFPVLRFSGIRTLAPPRTPTGATATKADAPADPGAGDAGSGTLLNGTKVALNVSKAADGRYLMADRARMADGSKAALTTWDARDKDVYEVLGGWPADLKEFASPGAEFGKDATDAGAVDAHWAAGQVYDYYKKHHARDGLDGRGSAVNSLVGVTQFGMPYVNAFWDGTKMVYGSGDSEYKPLSADLDVVGHEMTHGVVENTANLVYAGQSGALNEAVADYFGNAIDVTQAGIAMDHPDAGLIGEDLCRKATPRACALRDLNDGATTSKDFLGTTFGTDNGGVHLNSTIFSGALWDMRQDLGAELADRIVYKALTEYMTPLDGFTDGRNAVLAAAEDLGVTGQRLRTATRSFNAHGIVAGWEEALGVDSDELFGGLNITGTGAQAGGGWWTVAKSNDDGTEPYSVYAGRADGTGTPKLMSPNDGRYHVHPATDGRTVVWAAYGATSVDVLSRPIAGGPIKTLYSSTTSDVAGLRTENGVTVFETLGLFSRHVVHLRAGDRQPTYVDGGGDDVLTGLPSISRGRLAYAKLYPEGGEYRLGVELLDLATGKRTMTQALDEPQSLGQTALNGSHVFWLTDANAADDGQMGIRRADLDGTGAYDISGEAKPGALIASELTVSESAVTVNASLPDTAYRNETLPKNWQLTTDGTRKERVSCNRGEQLSPAAVSGTQVVWIDGTTGWTDLVTRSRPAGRCG
;
A
#
# COMPACT_ATOMS: atom_id res chain seq x y z
N MET A 1 61.55 12.42 32.32
CA MET A 1 61.61 12.67 33.78
C MET A 1 60.36 13.44 34.18
N ARG A 2 59.68 13.11 35.31
CA ARG A 2 58.58 13.85 36.02
C ARG A 2 57.42 14.45 35.17
N SER A 3 56.12 14.35 35.50
CA SER A 3 55.30 13.69 36.56
C SER A 3 53.81 13.99 36.25
N GLY A 4 52.77 13.31 36.76
CA GLY A 4 52.69 12.16 37.67
C GLY A 4 51.40 12.17 38.54
N ILE A 5 51.09 11.03 39.19
CA ILE A 5 50.11 10.82 40.29
C ILE A 5 48.59 10.73 39.95
N ARG A 6 48.09 9.49 40.07
CA ARG A 6 46.83 8.96 40.66
C ARG A 6 45.62 9.89 40.92
N ALA A 7 44.43 9.37 40.60
CA ALA A 7 43.27 9.27 41.51
C ALA A 7 42.37 8.07 41.11
N GLY A 8 41.45 7.64 41.98
CA GLY A 8 40.49 6.56 41.67
C GLY A 8 39.40 6.38 42.73
N ALA A 9 38.35 5.64 42.36
CA ALA A 9 37.26 5.05 43.17
C ALA A 9 36.57 5.87 44.28
N ARG A 10 35.24 6.03 44.15
CA ARG A 10 34.27 6.19 45.26
C ARG A 10 33.12 5.21 44.96
N ALA A 11 32.63 4.35 45.85
CA ALA A 11 32.31 4.44 47.28
C ALA A 11 30.98 5.17 47.54
N ALA A 12 30.04 4.46 48.19
CA ALA A 12 28.69 4.91 48.53
C ALA A 12 28.50 4.96 50.05
N ALA A 13 27.56 5.78 50.52
CA ALA A 13 27.10 5.81 51.91
C ALA A 13 25.68 6.41 52.00
N LEU A 14 24.84 5.85 52.90
CA LEU A 14 23.63 6.51 53.39
C LEU A 14 23.96 7.35 54.63
N LEU A 15 23.10 8.31 54.98
CA LEU A 15 22.77 8.64 56.38
C LEU A 15 21.45 9.42 56.48
N ALA A 16 20.95 9.65 57.71
CA ALA A 16 19.51 9.75 57.98
C ALA A 16 18.98 11.13 58.42
N ALA A 17 17.69 11.31 58.08
CA ALA A 17 16.61 12.11 58.67
C ALA A 17 16.84 13.10 59.83
N ALA A 18 16.26 14.30 59.65
CA ALA A 18 15.48 15.05 60.64
C ALA A 18 14.43 15.90 59.88
N GLY A 19 13.26 16.26 60.41
CA GLY A 19 12.68 15.96 61.72
C GLY A 19 11.93 17.14 62.32
N LEU A 20 10.70 17.43 61.85
CA LEU A 20 9.87 18.52 62.39
C LEU A 20 8.37 18.19 62.27
N LEU A 21 7.64 18.33 63.39
CA LEU A 21 6.22 18.03 63.53
C LEU A 21 5.38 19.30 63.45
N ILE A 22 4.26 19.26 62.70
CA ILE A 22 3.11 20.14 62.88
C ILE A 22 1.86 19.27 62.98
N THR A 23 0.87 19.71 63.76
CA THR A 23 -0.23 18.90 64.29
C THR A 23 -1.28 18.49 63.25
N ALA A 24 -1.84 17.29 63.44
CA ALA A 24 -2.87 16.73 62.57
C ALA A 24 -4.25 17.40 62.71
N VAL A 25 -4.96 17.45 61.59
CA VAL A 25 -6.43 17.58 61.49
C VAL A 25 -6.92 16.26 60.90
N PRO A 26 -8.07 15.69 61.35
CA PRO A 26 -8.56 14.43 60.80
C PRO A 26 -9.08 14.60 59.37
N ALA A 27 -8.19 14.42 58.39
CA ALA A 27 -8.61 14.13 57.02
C ALA A 27 -9.38 12.80 57.02
N SER A 28 -10.52 12.76 56.34
CA SER A 28 -11.28 11.52 56.18
C SER A 28 -10.39 10.47 55.53
N ALA A 29 -10.44 9.23 56.01
CA ALA A 29 -9.64 8.15 55.45
C ALA A 29 -10.05 7.92 53.98
N ALA A 30 -9.21 8.35 53.04
CA ALA A 30 -9.38 8.02 51.64
C ALA A 30 -9.35 6.49 51.52
N THR A 31 -10.45 5.91 51.03
CA THR A 31 -10.51 4.49 50.69
C THR A 31 -9.32 4.17 49.77
N PRO A 32 -8.56 3.09 50.02
CA PRO A 32 -7.59 2.62 49.04
C PRO A 32 -8.28 2.48 47.68
N PRO A 33 -7.63 2.86 46.56
CA PRO A 33 -8.20 2.58 45.24
C PRO A 33 -8.51 1.08 45.19
N ALA A 34 -9.77 0.75 44.88
CA ALA A 34 -10.19 -0.64 44.83
C ALA A 34 -9.29 -1.36 43.83
N THR A 35 -8.71 -2.50 44.24
CA THR A 35 -7.98 -3.36 43.32
C THR A 35 -8.89 -3.70 42.15
N GLU A 36 -8.53 -3.20 40.96
CA GLU A 36 -9.31 -3.43 39.75
C GLU A 36 -9.55 -4.94 39.56
N PRO A 37 -10.72 -5.37 39.05
CA PRO A 37 -10.96 -6.78 38.75
C PRO A 37 -9.86 -7.33 37.82
N PRO A 38 -9.52 -8.64 37.91
CA PRO A 38 -8.65 -9.25 36.92
C PRO A 38 -9.27 -9.06 35.53
N ALA A 39 -8.48 -8.49 34.63
CA ALA A 39 -8.85 -8.21 33.25
C ALA A 39 -7.78 -8.82 32.33
N ASP A 40 -8.21 -9.38 31.21
CA ASP A 40 -7.30 -9.91 30.21
C ASP A 40 -6.90 -8.77 29.27
N VAL A 41 -5.63 -8.37 29.35
CA VAL A 41 -5.11 -7.13 28.74
C VAL A 41 -4.01 -7.44 27.74
N ILE A 42 -4.21 -7.04 26.48
CA ILE A 42 -3.17 -7.09 25.45
C ILE A 42 -2.56 -5.68 25.29
N PRO A 43 -1.25 -5.50 25.51
CA PRO A 43 -0.60 -4.20 25.39
C PRO A 43 -0.74 -3.55 24.01
N GLY A 44 -0.76 -2.22 23.96
CA GLY A 44 -0.77 -1.46 22.70
C GLY A 44 0.59 -1.47 22.00
N ALA A 45 0.60 -1.78 20.70
CA ALA A 45 1.80 -1.62 19.88
C ALA A 45 2.09 -0.12 19.64
N ARG A 46 3.24 0.38 20.12
CA ARG A 46 3.70 1.78 20.00
C ARG A 46 2.76 2.83 20.63
N THR A 47 1.97 2.44 21.64
CA THR A 47 1.12 3.36 22.41
C THR A 47 0.92 2.84 23.83
N ALA A 48 0.58 3.71 24.79
CA ALA A 48 0.35 3.31 26.18
C ALA A 48 -1.08 2.78 26.45
N THR A 49 -2.02 2.99 25.52
CA THR A 49 -3.37 2.42 25.58
C THR A 49 -3.36 0.93 25.19
N PRO A 50 -3.99 0.02 25.95
CA PRO A 50 -4.10 -1.39 25.57
C PRO A 50 -4.83 -1.62 24.25
N ALA A 51 -4.32 -2.57 23.44
CA ALA A 51 -4.94 -2.99 22.18
C ALA A 51 -6.23 -3.82 22.39
N LEU A 52 -6.31 -4.53 23.51
CA LEU A 52 -7.48 -5.29 23.95
C LEU A 52 -7.60 -5.23 25.48
N VAL A 53 -8.82 -5.10 25.99
CA VAL A 53 -9.18 -5.35 27.39
C VAL A 53 -10.49 -6.11 27.39
N ASP A 54 -10.51 -7.35 27.88
CA ASP A 54 -11.72 -8.16 28.05
C ASP A 54 -11.74 -8.80 29.47
N GLY A 55 -12.75 -9.62 29.75
CA GLY A 55 -12.98 -10.22 31.08
C GLY A 55 -13.61 -9.27 32.11
N ILE A 56 -13.76 -7.97 31.77
CA ILE A 56 -14.34 -6.95 32.65
C ILE A 56 -15.87 -6.95 32.61
N ARG A 57 -16.51 -6.54 33.71
CA ARG A 57 -17.95 -6.22 33.78
C ARG A 57 -18.16 -5.03 34.70
N GLU A 58 -18.00 -3.83 34.15
CA GLU A 58 -17.88 -2.58 34.93
C GLU A 58 -19.02 -1.61 34.65
N ALA A 59 -19.60 -1.02 35.70
CA ALA A 59 -20.75 -0.13 35.56
C ALA A 59 -20.40 1.19 34.84
N ALA A 60 -21.29 1.56 33.90
CA ALA A 60 -21.31 2.82 33.16
C ALA A 60 -22.73 3.41 33.20
N ASP A 61 -22.91 4.72 32.97
CA ASP A 61 -24.24 5.32 33.09
C ASP A 61 -25.22 4.73 32.07
N ALA A 62 -26.40 4.34 32.54
CA ALA A 62 -27.50 3.83 31.72
C ALA A 62 -28.45 4.95 31.25
N GLY A 63 -28.40 6.14 31.85
CA GLY A 63 -29.14 7.33 31.41
C GLY A 63 -28.55 7.97 30.16
N ALA A 64 -27.22 8.10 30.12
CA ALA A 64 -26.44 8.65 29.02
C ALA A 64 -26.62 7.91 27.67
N SER A 65 -26.25 8.57 26.58
CA SER A 65 -26.11 7.87 25.29
C SER A 65 -25.00 6.80 25.39
N PRO A 66 -25.02 5.74 24.57
CA PRO A 66 -23.97 4.72 24.62
C PRO A 66 -22.58 5.32 24.38
N ALA A 67 -22.48 6.33 23.51
CA ALA A 67 -21.22 6.97 23.16
C ALA A 67 -20.73 8.00 24.19
N ASP A 68 -21.59 8.45 25.09
CA ASP A 68 -21.20 9.26 26.25
C ASP A 68 -20.78 8.35 27.40
N ALA A 69 -21.59 7.35 27.74
CA ALA A 69 -21.25 6.32 28.73
C ALA A 69 -19.93 5.59 28.43
N ALA A 70 -19.64 5.31 27.15
CA ALA A 70 -18.36 4.75 26.71
C ALA A 70 -17.18 5.70 26.99
N ARG A 71 -17.34 7.01 26.81
CA ARG A 71 -16.27 8.00 27.01
C ARG A 71 -16.09 8.31 28.50
N GLU A 72 -17.17 8.42 29.26
CA GLU A 72 -17.18 8.51 30.73
C GLU A 72 -16.51 7.28 31.38
N HIS A 73 -16.69 6.09 30.82
CA HIS A 73 -16.01 4.89 31.30
C HIS A 73 -14.50 4.96 31.09
N LEU A 74 -14.04 5.35 29.89
CA LEU A 74 -12.63 5.50 29.57
C LEU A 74 -11.96 6.57 30.46
N ASP A 75 -12.67 7.67 30.72
CA ASP A 75 -12.25 8.81 31.53
C ASP A 75 -12.04 8.40 33.00
N ALA A 76 -13.07 7.80 33.61
CA ALA A 76 -13.00 7.28 34.97
C ALA A 76 -12.01 6.11 35.16
N ARG A 77 -11.42 5.58 34.08
CA ARG A 77 -10.38 4.55 34.08
C ARG A 77 -9.14 4.96 33.27
N GLU A 78 -8.77 6.24 33.29
CA GLU A 78 -7.49 6.75 32.75
C GLU A 78 -6.30 5.88 33.22
N SER A 79 -6.33 5.45 34.49
CA SER A 79 -5.48 4.41 35.10
C SER A 79 -5.10 3.27 34.14
N ARG A 80 -6.09 2.69 33.46
CA ARG A 80 -5.96 1.53 32.57
C ARG A 80 -5.75 1.95 31.11
N TYR A 81 -6.58 2.87 30.63
CA TYR A 81 -6.67 3.17 29.19
C TYR A 81 -5.65 4.23 28.71
N LYS A 82 -5.09 5.05 29.61
CA LYS A 82 -4.15 6.15 29.27
C LYS A 82 -4.70 7.21 28.30
N ILE A 83 -6.02 7.32 28.22
CA ILE A 83 -6.73 8.32 27.39
C ILE A 83 -7.15 9.46 28.32
N ALA A 84 -6.36 10.52 28.38
CA ALA A 84 -6.53 11.59 29.38
C ALA A 84 -7.81 12.42 29.21
N GLU A 85 -8.32 12.59 27.98
CA GLU A 85 -9.47 13.45 27.67
C GLU A 85 -10.43 12.83 26.63
N PRO A 86 -11.12 11.71 26.95
CA PRO A 86 -11.98 10.99 26.00
C PRO A 86 -13.12 11.86 25.43
N GLY A 87 -13.71 12.74 26.24
CA GLY A 87 -14.78 13.63 25.81
C GLY A 87 -14.37 14.60 24.68
N ARG A 88 -13.08 14.96 24.61
CA ARG A 88 -12.48 15.87 23.62
C ARG A 88 -11.90 15.13 22.42
N ASP A 89 -11.09 14.10 22.69
CA ASP A 89 -10.23 13.47 21.68
C ASP A 89 -10.86 12.24 21.02
N LEU A 90 -11.97 11.70 21.54
CA LEU A 90 -12.71 10.60 20.95
C LEU A 90 -14.09 11.06 20.44
N ALA A 91 -14.23 11.04 19.11
CA ALA A 91 -15.46 11.40 18.40
C ALA A 91 -16.24 10.12 17.99
N PRO A 92 -17.54 9.99 18.31
CA PRO A 92 -18.32 8.83 17.90
C PRO A 92 -18.44 8.70 16.37
N VAL A 93 -18.20 7.51 15.84
CA VAL A 93 -18.36 7.15 14.42
C VAL A 93 -19.62 6.31 14.21
N GLN A 94 -19.78 5.28 15.03
CA GLN A 94 -20.83 4.28 14.91
C GLN A 94 -21.24 3.81 16.31
N THR A 95 -22.51 3.43 16.46
CA THR A 95 -23.00 2.68 17.61
C THR A 95 -23.86 1.55 17.09
N LEU A 96 -23.32 0.34 17.14
CA LEU A 96 -24.01 -0.90 16.81
C LEU A 96 -24.82 -1.35 18.04
N LYS A 97 -26.00 -1.93 17.81
CA LYS A 97 -26.83 -2.52 18.87
C LYS A 97 -27.38 -3.87 18.44
N ARG A 98 -27.27 -4.88 19.31
CA ARG A 98 -27.74 -6.26 19.05
C ARG A 98 -28.40 -6.82 20.31
N GLY A 99 -29.73 -6.71 20.40
CA GLY A 99 -30.48 -7.10 21.59
C GLY A 99 -30.10 -6.25 22.81
N THR A 100 -29.34 -6.82 23.74
CA THR A 100 -28.76 -6.12 24.89
C THR A 100 -27.35 -5.59 24.65
N GLU A 101 -26.65 -6.00 23.60
CA GLU A 101 -25.29 -5.54 23.28
C GLU A 101 -25.33 -4.13 22.66
N GLU A 102 -24.47 -3.23 23.12
CA GLU A 102 -24.22 -1.89 22.57
C GLU A 102 -22.70 -1.72 22.35
N THR A 103 -22.26 -1.62 21.10
CA THR A 103 -20.83 -1.47 20.75
C THR A 103 -20.58 -0.14 20.05
N VAL A 104 -19.71 0.69 20.64
CA VAL A 104 -19.40 2.06 20.20
C VAL A 104 -18.03 2.12 19.56
N ARG A 105 -17.94 2.65 18.34
CA ARG A 105 -16.68 2.94 17.64
C ARG A 105 -16.37 4.43 17.74
N LEU A 106 -15.19 4.77 18.25
CA LEU A 106 -14.74 6.13 18.53
C LEU A 106 -13.49 6.45 17.69
N GLN A 107 -13.53 7.50 16.89
CA GLN A 107 -12.41 8.01 16.11
C GLN A 107 -11.57 8.98 16.93
N GLN A 108 -10.26 8.71 17.03
CA GLN A 108 -9.32 9.64 17.64
C GLN A 108 -9.18 10.90 16.77
N LYS A 109 -9.23 12.05 17.45
CA LYS A 109 -8.88 13.36 16.92
C LYS A 109 -7.77 13.95 17.77
N HIS A 110 -6.77 14.53 17.12
CA HIS A 110 -5.74 15.34 17.75
C HIS A 110 -6.04 16.81 17.50
N ARG A 111 -6.39 17.57 18.56
CA ARG A 111 -6.77 18.99 18.47
C ARG A 111 -7.83 19.28 17.38
N GLY A 112 -8.77 18.35 17.21
CA GLY A 112 -9.86 18.41 16.22
C GLY A 112 -9.57 17.76 14.86
N VAL A 113 -8.30 17.52 14.51
CA VAL A 113 -7.91 16.85 13.25
C VAL A 113 -7.97 15.32 13.42
N PRO A 114 -8.58 14.54 12.50
CA PRO A 114 -8.60 13.08 12.60
C PRO A 114 -7.19 12.47 12.61
N VAL A 115 -7.00 11.41 13.41
CA VAL A 115 -5.78 10.58 13.39
C VAL A 115 -6.00 9.39 12.45
N LEU A 116 -5.12 9.22 11.45
CA LEU A 116 -5.24 8.14 10.46
C LEU A 116 -5.27 6.78 11.17
N GLY A 117 -6.40 6.08 11.06
CA GLY A 117 -6.62 4.76 11.66
C GLY A 117 -6.61 4.70 13.19
N GLY A 118 -6.51 5.84 13.88
CA GLY A 118 -6.67 5.89 15.33
C GLY A 118 -8.12 5.72 15.74
N GLN A 119 -8.52 4.52 16.15
CA GLN A 119 -9.87 4.23 16.62
C GLN A 119 -9.85 3.37 17.88
N TYR A 120 -10.80 3.61 18.78
CA TYR A 120 -11.04 2.79 19.97
C TYR A 120 -12.49 2.33 20.01
N VAL A 121 -12.70 1.08 20.39
CA VAL A 121 -14.00 0.42 20.45
C VAL A 121 -14.33 0.08 21.89
N VAL A 122 -15.57 0.32 22.31
CA VAL A 122 -16.08 -0.01 23.66
C VAL A 122 -17.32 -0.89 23.51
N ARG A 123 -17.26 -2.10 24.07
CA ARG A 123 -18.34 -3.10 24.08
C ARG A 123 -19.11 -3.02 25.41
N MET A 124 -20.43 -3.05 25.36
CA MET A 124 -21.31 -2.96 26.53
C MET A 124 -22.52 -3.90 26.45
N GLU A 125 -23.03 -4.30 27.61
CA GLU A 125 -24.36 -4.92 27.78
C GLU A 125 -25.28 -3.92 28.51
N LYS A 126 -26.47 -3.62 27.95
CA LYS A 126 -27.52 -2.82 28.58
C LYS A 126 -28.77 -3.66 28.82
N LYS A 127 -29.16 -3.84 30.08
CA LYS A 127 -30.18 -4.82 30.50
C LYS A 127 -30.79 -4.45 31.84
N GLY A 128 -32.10 -4.65 32.00
CA GLY A 128 -32.81 -4.38 33.27
C GLY A 128 -32.84 -2.92 33.74
N GLY A 129 -32.30 -1.97 32.95
CA GLY A 129 -32.08 -0.59 33.36
C GLY A 129 -30.63 -0.28 33.72
N GLU A 130 -29.76 -1.29 33.82
CA GLU A 130 -28.32 -1.16 34.05
C GLU A 130 -27.54 -1.18 32.71
N ARG A 131 -26.31 -0.65 32.73
CA ARG A 131 -25.34 -0.74 31.62
C ARG A 131 -23.97 -1.12 32.18
N LEU A 132 -23.32 -2.09 31.55
CA LEU A 132 -22.01 -2.62 31.91
C LEU A 132 -21.08 -2.56 30.69
N VAL A 133 -19.86 -2.06 30.84
CA VAL A 133 -18.78 -2.27 29.85
C VAL A 133 -18.23 -3.68 30.03
N THR A 134 -18.15 -4.42 28.93
CA THR A 134 -17.66 -5.81 28.85
C THR A 134 -16.24 -5.92 28.29
N GLY A 135 -15.82 -4.94 27.48
CA GLY A 135 -14.46 -4.86 26.97
C GLY A 135 -14.17 -3.65 26.10
N THR A 136 -12.91 -3.47 25.72
CA THR A 136 -12.45 -2.47 24.74
C THR A 136 -11.43 -3.05 23.76
N SER A 137 -11.27 -2.44 22.59
CA SER A 137 -10.20 -2.80 21.65
C SER A 137 -9.79 -1.62 20.76
N GLY A 138 -8.65 -1.76 20.10
CA GLY A 138 -8.19 -0.83 19.06
C GLY A 138 -6.95 -0.02 19.43
N LYS A 139 -6.72 1.06 18.69
CA LYS A 139 -5.47 1.82 18.70
C LYS A 139 -5.75 3.31 18.89
N TYR A 140 -5.66 3.77 20.14
CA TYR A 140 -5.53 5.20 20.47
C TYR A 140 -4.04 5.53 20.65
N PHE A 141 -3.57 6.58 20.01
CA PHE A 141 -2.15 6.98 20.03
C PHE A 141 -1.89 8.05 21.09
N THR A 142 -1.25 7.67 22.20
CA THR A 142 -1.05 8.55 23.37
C THR A 142 0.09 9.58 23.20
N GLY A 143 0.99 9.39 22.23
CA GLY A 143 2.19 10.22 22.05
C GLY A 143 2.00 11.53 21.27
N LEU A 144 0.79 11.87 20.84
CA LEU A 144 0.58 12.94 19.86
C LEU A 144 0.70 14.35 20.48
N THR A 145 1.71 15.11 20.07
CA THR A 145 1.94 16.51 20.50
C THR A 145 1.79 17.52 19.34
N THR A 146 1.73 17.03 18.10
CA THR A 146 1.98 17.79 16.87
C THR A 146 1.08 19.02 16.65
N GLY A 147 1.62 20.11 16.10
CA GLY A 147 0.84 21.30 15.73
C GLY A 147 -0.04 21.07 14.48
N VAL A 148 -1.30 21.51 14.54
CA VAL A 148 -2.35 21.28 13.52
C VAL A 148 -2.55 22.45 12.52
N ARG A 149 -1.58 23.36 12.40
CA ARG A 149 -1.58 24.42 11.39
C ARG A 149 -0.62 24.02 10.25
N PRO A 150 -1.06 24.02 8.98
CA PRO A 150 -0.17 23.82 7.85
C PRO A 150 0.76 25.03 7.66
N ALA A 151 1.94 24.79 7.09
CA ALA A 151 2.85 25.82 6.57
C ALA A 151 3.05 25.71 5.04
N VAL A 152 2.66 24.58 4.45
CA VAL A 152 2.60 24.36 3.00
C VAL A 152 1.19 24.65 2.49
N ASP A 153 1.10 25.26 1.31
CA ASP A 153 -0.18 25.51 0.66
C ASP A 153 -0.80 24.23 0.06
N LYS A 154 -2.14 24.18 0.02
CA LYS A 154 -2.90 23.03 -0.50
C LYS A 154 -2.53 22.69 -1.95
N ASP A 155 -2.30 23.68 -2.80
CA ASP A 155 -2.01 23.44 -4.22
C ASP A 155 -0.56 22.96 -4.44
N VAL A 156 0.37 23.36 -3.56
CA VAL A 156 1.74 22.81 -3.51
C VAL A 156 1.71 21.34 -3.10
N ALA A 157 0.86 20.98 -2.12
CA ALA A 157 0.65 19.59 -1.72
C ALA A 157 0.03 18.74 -2.83
N VAL A 158 -0.97 19.27 -3.56
CA VAL A 158 -1.54 18.62 -4.76
C VAL A 158 -0.47 18.38 -5.83
N ARG A 159 0.30 19.42 -6.18
CA ARG A 159 1.35 19.33 -7.21
C ARG A 159 2.40 18.26 -6.88
N ARG A 160 2.91 18.25 -5.64
CA ARG A 160 3.92 17.28 -5.22
C ARG A 160 3.37 15.86 -5.06
N ALA A 161 2.08 15.68 -4.74
CA ALA A 161 1.44 14.37 -4.78
C ALA A 161 1.43 13.81 -6.21
N VAL A 162 0.92 14.58 -7.18
CA VAL A 162 0.87 14.16 -8.60
C VAL A 162 2.28 13.86 -9.14
N ALA A 163 3.25 14.75 -8.89
CA ALA A 163 4.63 14.55 -9.33
C ALA A 163 5.24 13.24 -8.77
N ALA A 164 5.02 12.94 -7.48
CA ALA A 164 5.52 11.71 -6.88
C ALA A 164 4.83 10.44 -7.45
N THR A 165 3.54 10.50 -7.78
CA THR A 165 2.84 9.39 -8.45
C THR A 165 3.38 9.17 -9.87
N LEU A 166 3.62 10.23 -10.66
CA LEU A 166 4.27 10.14 -11.97
C LEU A 166 5.68 9.53 -11.88
N GLU A 167 6.48 9.97 -10.91
CA GLU A 167 7.82 9.42 -10.65
C GLU A 167 7.77 7.91 -10.34
N ARG A 168 6.79 7.46 -9.53
CA ARG A 168 6.60 6.03 -9.22
C ARG A 168 6.26 5.20 -10.45
N LEU A 169 5.36 5.69 -11.29
CA LEU A 169 4.82 4.92 -12.42
C LEU A 169 5.83 4.83 -13.57
N GLY A 170 6.43 5.96 -13.98
CA GLY A 170 7.30 6.02 -15.17
C GLY A 170 8.66 6.69 -15.00
N GLY A 171 8.94 7.37 -13.88
CA GLY A 171 10.15 8.21 -13.72
C GLY A 171 11.49 7.48 -13.88
N HIS A 172 11.50 6.16 -13.69
CA HIS A 172 12.68 5.29 -13.86
C HIS A 172 13.05 5.00 -15.32
N ARG A 173 12.20 5.36 -16.29
CA ARG A 173 12.44 5.31 -17.74
C ARG A 173 12.37 6.72 -18.35
N LEU A 174 12.89 6.89 -19.57
CA LEU A 174 12.71 8.04 -20.46
C LEU A 174 12.16 7.48 -21.78
N SER A 175 10.97 7.90 -22.19
CA SER A 175 10.21 7.25 -23.27
C SER A 175 9.93 8.17 -24.46
N LYS A 176 9.56 7.59 -25.60
CA LYS A 176 9.02 8.37 -26.73
C LYS A 176 7.64 9.00 -26.47
N ALA A 177 6.88 8.48 -25.51
CA ALA A 177 5.60 9.06 -25.11
C ALA A 177 5.79 10.40 -24.36
N ASP A 178 6.93 10.58 -23.67
CA ASP A 178 7.25 11.80 -22.90
C ASP A 178 7.24 13.07 -23.79
N ALA A 179 7.56 12.92 -25.09
CA ALA A 179 7.49 13.99 -26.09
C ALA A 179 6.07 14.56 -26.30
N GLN A 180 5.02 13.82 -25.94
CA GLN A 180 3.62 14.25 -26.09
C GLN A 180 3.18 15.25 -25.01
N ARG A 181 3.89 15.34 -23.88
CA ARG A 181 3.66 16.29 -22.77
C ARG A 181 2.20 16.37 -22.30
N THR A 182 1.54 15.22 -22.15
CA THR A 182 0.16 15.13 -21.65
C THR A 182 0.10 15.26 -20.12
N GLU A 183 -1.10 15.54 -19.57
CA GLU A 183 -1.40 15.42 -18.14
C GLU A 183 -2.18 14.10 -17.89
N PRO A 184 -1.51 12.96 -17.69
CA PRO A 184 -2.21 11.69 -17.48
C PRO A 184 -2.85 11.56 -16.09
N LEU A 185 -2.43 12.39 -15.12
CA LEU A 185 -2.88 12.35 -13.72
C LEU A 185 -3.35 13.73 -13.22
N ARG A 186 -4.31 13.70 -12.29
CA ARG A 186 -4.87 14.88 -11.61
C ARG A 186 -5.01 14.62 -10.11
N GLY A 187 -4.67 15.60 -9.28
CA GLY A 187 -4.76 15.50 -7.82
C GLY A 187 -5.90 16.34 -7.25
N ALA A 188 -6.62 15.79 -6.28
CA ALA A 188 -7.63 16.49 -5.49
C ALA A 188 -7.31 16.33 -3.99
N ALA A 189 -6.87 17.41 -3.34
CA ALA A 189 -6.64 17.40 -1.90
C ALA A 189 -7.95 17.51 -1.12
N GLY A 190 -8.14 16.60 -0.17
CA GLY A 190 -9.24 16.61 0.78
C GLY A 190 -8.95 17.52 1.97
N GLY A 191 -8.88 16.92 3.17
CA GLY A 191 -8.62 17.58 4.44
C GLY A 191 -7.21 17.33 5.00
N LEU A 192 -6.97 17.87 6.19
CA LEU A 192 -5.81 17.54 7.02
C LEU A 192 -6.08 16.28 7.85
N VAL A 193 -5.02 15.52 8.11
CA VAL A 193 -5.01 14.29 8.92
C VAL A 193 -3.69 14.21 9.69
N VAL A 194 -3.70 13.59 10.87
CA VAL A 194 -2.47 13.27 11.61
C VAL A 194 -2.13 11.80 11.39
N ILE A 195 -0.98 11.52 10.77
CA ILE A 195 -0.45 10.16 10.68
C ILE A 195 0.19 9.81 12.03
N PRO A 196 -0.19 8.69 12.68
CA PRO A 196 0.34 8.28 13.98
C PRO A 196 1.73 7.65 13.86
N ARG A 197 2.74 8.48 13.57
CA ARG A 197 4.16 8.20 13.75
C ARG A 197 4.70 9.22 14.76
N GLY A 198 5.38 8.75 15.81
CA GLY A 198 5.92 9.60 16.88
C GLY A 198 4.90 10.57 17.49
N GLU A 199 5.27 11.86 17.49
CA GLU A 199 4.47 13.01 17.93
C GLU A 199 3.25 13.30 17.03
N GLY A 200 3.18 12.66 15.86
CA GLY A 200 2.18 12.84 14.82
C GLY A 200 2.70 13.67 13.65
N VAL A 201 2.59 13.14 12.42
CA VAL A 201 2.87 13.90 11.20
C VAL A 201 1.57 14.51 10.70
N LEU A 202 1.45 15.85 10.71
CA LEU A 202 0.30 16.54 10.10
C LEU A 202 0.47 16.48 8.57
N ALA A 203 -0.48 15.90 7.87
CA ALA A 203 -0.44 15.77 6.41
C ALA A 203 -1.74 16.26 5.76
N TYR A 204 -1.64 16.71 4.51
CA TYR A 204 -2.76 16.78 3.57
C TYR A 204 -3.02 15.37 3.02
N HIS A 205 -4.27 14.93 3.04
CA HIS A 205 -4.70 13.77 2.25
C HIS A 205 -5.04 14.22 0.83
N VAL A 206 -4.34 13.67 -0.16
CA VAL A 206 -4.54 13.96 -1.59
C VAL A 206 -4.94 12.68 -2.29
N THR A 207 -6.02 12.73 -3.06
CA THR A 207 -6.41 11.65 -3.95
C THR A 207 -5.93 11.97 -5.36
N VAL A 208 -5.01 11.19 -5.89
CA VAL A 208 -4.51 11.31 -7.27
C VAL A 208 -5.27 10.31 -8.15
N ARG A 209 -5.78 10.76 -9.30
CA ARG A 209 -6.58 9.96 -10.25
C ARG A 209 -6.09 10.14 -11.68
N GLY A 210 -6.28 9.13 -12.51
CA GLY A 210 -6.09 9.24 -13.96
C GLY A 210 -5.64 7.92 -14.58
N THR A 211 -4.70 8.02 -15.52
CA THR A 211 -4.15 6.91 -16.30
C THR A 211 -2.65 6.76 -15.99
N ASP A 212 -2.17 5.52 -15.91
CA ASP A 212 -0.75 5.22 -15.79
C ASP A 212 -0.03 5.54 -17.13
N PRO A 213 1.01 6.41 -17.13
CA PRO A 213 1.72 6.77 -18.36
C PRO A 213 2.51 5.62 -19.00
N VAL A 214 2.75 4.51 -18.29
CA VAL A 214 3.48 3.34 -18.79
C VAL A 214 2.53 2.20 -19.14
N THR A 215 1.72 1.72 -18.19
CA THR A 215 0.84 0.56 -18.42
C THR A 215 -0.50 0.92 -19.08
N GLY A 216 -0.85 2.20 -19.12
CA GLY A 216 -2.19 2.66 -19.45
C GLY A 216 -3.26 2.32 -18.39
N GLY A 217 -2.92 1.67 -17.27
CA GLY A 217 -3.88 1.24 -16.24
C GLY A 217 -4.60 2.38 -15.49
N PRO A 218 -5.76 2.11 -14.85
CA PRO A 218 -6.43 3.07 -13.99
C PRO A 218 -5.64 3.38 -12.73
N VAL A 219 -5.45 4.67 -12.46
CA VAL A 219 -4.77 5.17 -11.26
C VAL A 219 -5.79 5.80 -10.32
N LEU A 220 -5.78 5.33 -9.08
CA LEU A 220 -6.38 5.98 -7.91
C LEU A 220 -5.42 5.76 -6.74
N GLU A 221 -4.67 6.79 -6.35
CA GLU A 221 -3.80 6.76 -5.17
C GLU A 221 -4.32 7.67 -4.06
N HIS A 222 -4.14 7.23 -2.82
CA HIS A 222 -4.18 8.11 -1.65
C HIS A 222 -2.75 8.47 -1.26
N VAL A 223 -2.37 9.73 -1.47
CA VAL A 223 -1.05 10.28 -1.16
C VAL A 223 -1.18 11.23 0.04
N TYR A 224 -0.36 11.01 1.06
CA TYR A 224 -0.33 11.84 2.25
C TYR A 224 0.93 12.71 2.22
N VAL A 225 0.74 14.02 2.07
CA VAL A 225 1.83 14.99 1.93
C VAL A 225 1.97 15.79 3.23
N ASP A 226 3.13 15.72 3.88
CA ASP A 226 3.41 16.46 5.11
C ASP A 226 3.10 17.96 4.94
N ALA A 227 2.34 18.52 5.88
CA ALA A 227 1.79 19.86 5.78
C ALA A 227 2.76 20.98 6.24
N ARG A 228 4.00 20.65 6.62
CA ARG A 228 5.04 21.61 7.05
C ARG A 228 6.14 21.80 6.02
N ALA A 229 6.60 20.70 5.44
CA ALA A 229 7.70 20.61 4.48
C ALA A 229 7.22 20.16 3.10
N GLY A 230 6.00 19.60 2.98
CA GLY A 230 5.37 19.31 1.69
C GLY A 230 5.93 18.05 1.04
N PHE A 231 6.36 17.06 1.82
CA PHE A 231 6.94 15.81 1.31
C PHE A 231 5.92 14.64 1.37
N PRO A 232 5.81 13.77 0.34
CA PRO A 232 4.95 12.59 0.39
C PRO A 232 5.46 11.52 1.38
N VAL A 233 4.78 11.37 2.52
CA VAL A 233 5.22 10.52 3.66
C VAL A 233 4.54 9.13 3.71
N LEU A 234 3.48 8.95 2.94
CA LEU A 234 2.75 7.68 2.76
C LEU A 234 1.96 7.74 1.45
N ARG A 235 1.91 6.63 0.71
CA ARG A 235 1.02 6.43 -0.45
C ARG A 235 0.61 4.97 -0.59
N PHE A 236 -0.58 4.72 -1.14
CA PHE A 236 -1.11 3.41 -1.54
C PHE A 236 -2.27 3.57 -2.54
N SER A 237 -2.59 2.52 -3.30
CA SER A 237 -3.75 2.48 -4.20
C SER A 237 -5.06 2.48 -3.42
N GLY A 238 -6.06 3.22 -3.88
CA GLY A 238 -7.44 3.18 -3.40
C GLY A 238 -8.35 2.22 -4.18
N ILE A 239 -7.84 1.56 -5.24
CA ILE A 239 -8.56 0.48 -5.93
C ILE A 239 -8.34 -0.81 -5.15
N ARG A 240 -9.42 -1.50 -4.78
CA ARG A 240 -9.38 -2.86 -4.22
C ARG A 240 -9.73 -3.82 -5.35
N THR A 241 -8.80 -4.66 -5.76
CA THR A 241 -8.86 -5.35 -7.06
C THR A 241 -8.88 -6.84 -6.84
N LEU A 242 -9.89 -7.55 -7.34
CA LEU A 242 -10.06 -9.01 -7.10
C LEU A 242 -8.77 -9.85 -7.22
N ALA A 243 -7.84 -9.48 -8.11
CA ALA A 243 -6.49 -10.04 -8.18
C ALA A 243 -5.44 -8.95 -8.50
N PRO A 244 -4.13 -9.22 -8.26
CA PRO A 244 -3.04 -8.35 -8.70
C PRO A 244 -3.12 -8.03 -10.21
N PRO A 245 -2.79 -6.80 -10.64
CA PRO A 245 -3.09 -6.31 -11.98
C PRO A 245 -2.33 -7.05 -13.09
N ARG A 246 -3.03 -7.26 -14.23
CA ARG A 246 -2.54 -7.89 -15.47
C ARG A 246 -2.84 -6.99 -16.69
N THR A 247 -2.09 -7.15 -17.79
CA THR A 247 -2.03 -6.19 -18.91
C THR A 247 -3.14 -6.37 -19.98
N PRO A 248 -3.73 -5.30 -20.59
CA PRO A 248 -4.87 -5.39 -21.53
C PRO A 248 -4.55 -5.03 -23.00
N THR A 249 -5.48 -5.25 -23.96
CA THR A 249 -5.28 -5.04 -25.43
C THR A 249 -6.51 -4.44 -26.19
N GLY A 250 -6.31 -3.50 -27.14
CA GLY A 250 -7.30 -2.61 -27.86
C GLY A 250 -8.12 -3.20 -29.05
N ALA A 251 -9.17 -2.60 -29.65
CA ALA A 251 -9.91 -1.30 -29.55
C ALA A 251 -11.38 -1.48 -30.14
N THR A 252 -12.49 -0.70 -29.99
CA THR A 252 -12.98 0.51 -29.22
C THR A 252 -14.51 0.81 -29.49
N ALA A 253 -15.17 1.72 -28.72
CA ALA A 253 -16.43 2.50 -29.00
C ALA A 253 -17.83 1.80 -28.83
N THR A 254 -19.03 2.44 -28.70
CA THR A 254 -19.56 3.85 -28.88
C THR A 254 -20.84 4.14 -27.99
N LYS A 255 -21.53 5.32 -28.10
CA LYS A 255 -22.47 5.91 -27.06
C LYS A 255 -23.98 6.09 -27.39
N ALA A 256 -24.84 6.07 -26.34
CA ALA A 256 -26.19 6.72 -26.16
C ALA A 256 -26.86 6.24 -24.83
N ASP A 257 -27.60 6.93 -23.94
CA ASP A 257 -28.23 8.26 -23.71
C ASP A 257 -28.69 8.25 -22.21
N ALA A 258 -29.80 8.86 -21.73
CA ALA A 258 -30.20 8.80 -20.28
C ALA A 258 -31.74 8.79 -19.95
N PRO A 259 -32.22 8.02 -18.93
CA PRO A 259 -33.59 8.05 -18.37
C PRO A 259 -33.68 8.47 -16.87
N ALA A 260 -34.89 8.44 -16.27
CA ALA A 260 -35.21 9.08 -14.97
C ALA A 260 -35.98 8.19 -13.93
N ASP A 261 -36.44 8.85 -12.86
CA ASP A 261 -36.93 8.38 -11.53
C ASP A 261 -37.95 7.19 -11.50
N PRO A 262 -37.98 6.34 -10.45
CA PRO A 262 -38.51 4.96 -10.53
C PRO A 262 -39.88 4.70 -9.89
N GLY A 263 -40.47 3.55 -10.26
CA GLY A 263 -41.68 2.96 -9.65
C GLY A 263 -41.39 1.88 -8.60
N ALA A 264 -42.45 1.14 -8.23
CA ALA A 264 -42.40 0.04 -7.26
C ALA A 264 -41.84 -1.27 -7.86
N GLY A 265 -41.53 -2.22 -6.97
CA GLY A 265 -40.96 -3.52 -7.31
C GLY A 265 -41.97 -4.51 -7.91
N ASP A 266 -41.50 -5.27 -8.91
CA ASP A 266 -42.21 -6.31 -9.67
C ASP A 266 -41.37 -7.61 -9.69
N ALA A 267 -41.98 -8.73 -10.08
CA ALA A 267 -41.28 -10.01 -10.26
C ALA A 267 -40.79 -10.21 -11.71
N GLY A 268 -39.57 -10.74 -11.87
CA GLY A 268 -38.94 -11.05 -13.15
C GLY A 268 -38.09 -12.32 -13.11
N SER A 269 -37.37 -12.59 -14.20
CA SER A 269 -36.43 -13.71 -14.31
C SER A 269 -35.33 -13.43 -15.33
N GLY A 270 -34.27 -14.23 -15.31
CA GLY A 270 -33.21 -14.22 -16.31
C GLY A 270 -32.44 -15.54 -16.28
N THR A 271 -31.43 -15.68 -17.15
CA THR A 271 -30.54 -16.85 -17.16
C THR A 271 -29.12 -16.41 -16.80
N LEU A 272 -28.50 -17.10 -15.85
CA LEU A 272 -27.08 -16.93 -15.48
C LEU A 272 -26.17 -17.41 -16.62
N LEU A 273 -24.91 -16.98 -16.61
CA LEU A 273 -23.88 -17.37 -17.58
C LEU A 273 -23.54 -18.88 -17.54
N ASN A 274 -23.81 -19.57 -16.44
CA ASN A 274 -23.76 -21.03 -16.34
C ASN A 274 -24.99 -21.76 -16.93
N GLY A 275 -25.99 -21.02 -17.45
CA GLY A 275 -27.20 -21.56 -18.06
C GLY A 275 -28.40 -21.76 -17.11
N THR A 276 -28.24 -21.51 -15.81
CA THR A 276 -29.30 -21.64 -14.82
C THR A 276 -30.32 -20.50 -14.94
N LYS A 277 -31.62 -20.82 -15.08
CA LYS A 277 -32.68 -19.81 -15.04
C LYS A 277 -33.05 -19.46 -13.60
N VAL A 278 -32.97 -18.16 -13.26
CA VAL A 278 -33.18 -17.62 -11.91
C VAL A 278 -34.34 -16.62 -11.88
N ALA A 279 -34.97 -16.50 -10.72
CA ALA A 279 -35.92 -15.43 -10.43
C ALA A 279 -35.16 -14.14 -10.06
N LEU A 280 -35.69 -12.99 -10.50
CA LEU A 280 -35.16 -11.67 -10.20
C LEU A 280 -36.28 -10.81 -9.59
N ASN A 281 -35.96 -10.03 -8.57
CA ASN A 281 -36.79 -8.89 -8.19
C ASN A 281 -36.38 -7.71 -9.07
N VAL A 282 -37.35 -7.01 -9.64
CA VAL A 282 -37.11 -5.89 -10.57
C VAL A 282 -38.00 -4.72 -10.16
N SER A 283 -37.94 -3.59 -10.86
CA SER A 283 -38.92 -2.51 -10.75
C SER A 283 -39.43 -2.10 -12.12
N LYS A 284 -40.59 -1.46 -12.19
CA LYS A 284 -41.16 -1.01 -13.46
C LYS A 284 -41.00 0.49 -13.68
N ALA A 285 -40.47 0.84 -14.86
CA ALA A 285 -40.33 2.21 -15.32
C ALA A 285 -41.68 2.81 -15.72
N ALA A 286 -41.79 4.14 -15.71
CA ALA A 286 -42.99 4.86 -16.16
C ALA A 286 -43.31 4.65 -17.66
N ASP A 287 -42.32 4.25 -18.47
CA ASP A 287 -42.49 3.86 -19.88
C ASP A 287 -42.90 2.38 -20.08
N GLY A 288 -43.02 1.61 -19.00
CA GLY A 288 -43.44 0.21 -19.01
C GLY A 288 -42.32 -0.82 -19.09
N ARG A 289 -41.05 -0.42 -19.28
CA ARG A 289 -39.89 -1.34 -19.20
C ARG A 289 -39.68 -1.85 -17.77
N TYR A 290 -39.04 -3.00 -17.65
CA TYR A 290 -38.54 -3.54 -16.37
C TYR A 290 -37.07 -3.14 -16.20
N LEU A 291 -36.71 -2.73 -14.98
CA LEU A 291 -35.39 -2.28 -14.58
C LEU A 291 -34.82 -3.23 -13.52
N MET A 292 -33.53 -3.56 -13.59
CA MET A 292 -32.80 -4.35 -12.59
C MET A 292 -32.55 -3.53 -11.33
N ALA A 293 -33.62 -3.24 -10.60
CA ALA A 293 -33.60 -2.50 -9.35
C ALA A 293 -34.58 -3.14 -8.36
N ASP A 294 -34.06 -3.86 -7.39
CA ASP A 294 -34.82 -4.53 -6.34
C ASP A 294 -35.11 -3.56 -5.20
N ARG A 295 -36.37 -3.14 -5.11
CA ARG A 295 -36.93 -2.31 -4.03
C ARG A 295 -37.72 -3.15 -3.01
N ALA A 296 -37.81 -4.47 -3.21
CA ALA A 296 -38.54 -5.40 -2.34
C ALA A 296 -37.65 -5.94 -1.21
N ARG A 297 -36.43 -6.44 -1.51
CA ARG A 297 -35.47 -6.88 -0.46
C ARG A 297 -35.14 -5.78 0.54
N MET A 298 -35.07 -4.53 0.06
CA MET A 298 -34.68 -3.34 0.81
C MET A 298 -35.85 -2.55 1.43
N ALA A 299 -37.11 -2.98 1.24
CA ALA A 299 -38.28 -2.30 1.78
C ALA A 299 -38.28 -2.23 3.32
N ASP A 300 -37.74 -3.27 3.97
CA ASP A 300 -37.57 -3.35 5.44
C ASP A 300 -36.31 -2.61 5.90
N GLY A 301 -36.27 -1.29 5.74
CA GLY A 301 -35.19 -0.45 6.27
C GLY A 301 -35.09 0.94 5.65
N SER A 302 -35.25 1.04 4.33
CA SER A 302 -35.07 2.30 3.61
C SER A 302 -36.02 2.45 2.41
N LYS A 303 -35.76 3.45 1.55
CA LYS A 303 -36.36 3.58 0.21
C LYS A 303 -35.34 3.35 -0.92
N ALA A 304 -34.20 2.75 -0.58
CA ALA A 304 -33.14 2.44 -1.53
C ALA A 304 -33.53 1.25 -2.43
N ALA A 305 -32.64 0.92 -3.35
CA ALA A 305 -32.71 -0.27 -4.17
C ALA A 305 -31.35 -0.97 -4.20
N LEU A 306 -31.37 -2.27 -4.46
CA LEU A 306 -30.24 -2.98 -5.00
C LEU A 306 -30.36 -2.88 -6.52
N THR A 307 -29.46 -2.15 -7.18
CA THR A 307 -29.57 -1.77 -8.59
C THR A 307 -28.36 -2.21 -9.40
N THR A 308 -28.62 -2.85 -10.54
CA THR A 308 -27.63 -3.13 -11.58
C THR A 308 -27.71 -2.08 -12.68
N TRP A 309 -26.55 -1.51 -13.04
CA TRP A 309 -26.41 -0.42 -13.99
C TRP A 309 -25.68 -0.89 -15.25
N ASP A 310 -26.20 -0.51 -16.43
CA ASP A 310 -25.54 -0.79 -17.71
C ASP A 310 -24.40 0.22 -17.93
N ALA A 311 -23.17 -0.29 -18.00
CA ALA A 311 -21.95 0.51 -18.17
C ALA A 311 -21.14 0.08 -19.41
N ARG A 312 -21.77 -0.62 -20.36
CA ARG A 312 -21.11 -1.15 -21.57
C ARG A 312 -20.55 -0.11 -22.54
N ASP A 313 -20.98 1.14 -22.43
CA ASP A 313 -20.42 2.28 -23.19
C ASP A 313 -19.48 3.16 -22.35
N LYS A 314 -19.08 2.71 -21.15
CA LYS A 314 -18.24 3.44 -20.21
C LYS A 314 -16.85 2.82 -20.06
N ASP A 315 -15.88 3.70 -19.90
CA ASP A 315 -14.50 3.34 -19.57
C ASP A 315 -14.29 3.29 -18.04
N VAL A 316 -13.35 2.47 -17.57
CA VAL A 316 -13.01 2.34 -16.14
C VAL A 316 -12.62 3.69 -15.52
N TYR A 317 -11.95 4.57 -16.29
CA TYR A 317 -11.59 5.93 -15.85
C TYR A 317 -12.79 6.89 -15.71
N GLU A 318 -13.92 6.61 -16.38
CA GLU A 318 -15.17 7.40 -16.23
C GLU A 318 -15.94 7.00 -14.96
N VAL A 319 -15.85 5.73 -14.54
CA VAL A 319 -16.63 5.18 -13.41
C VAL A 319 -15.85 5.06 -12.10
N LEU A 320 -14.52 4.95 -12.10
CA LEU A 320 -13.71 4.74 -10.89
C LEU A 320 -13.81 5.94 -9.92
N GLY A 321 -14.55 5.79 -8.82
CA GLY A 321 -14.87 6.85 -7.87
C GLY A 321 -15.67 8.02 -8.46
N GLY A 322 -16.26 7.82 -9.64
CA GLY A 322 -17.10 8.77 -10.36
C GLY A 322 -18.48 8.18 -10.68
N TRP A 323 -19.43 9.04 -11.05
CA TRP A 323 -20.75 8.62 -11.50
C TRP A 323 -21.09 9.37 -12.79
N PRO A 324 -20.94 8.73 -13.97
CA PRO A 324 -21.34 9.32 -15.25
C PRO A 324 -22.83 9.68 -15.24
N ALA A 325 -23.16 10.92 -15.63
CA ALA A 325 -24.52 11.44 -15.58
C ALA A 325 -25.49 10.83 -16.62
N ASP A 326 -24.96 9.99 -17.51
CA ASP A 326 -25.65 9.24 -18.57
C ASP A 326 -25.72 7.72 -18.30
N LEU A 327 -25.34 7.27 -17.09
CA LEU A 327 -25.47 5.87 -16.66
C LEU A 327 -26.96 5.48 -16.46
N LYS A 328 -27.33 4.23 -16.78
CA LYS A 328 -28.72 3.74 -16.75
C LYS A 328 -28.90 2.53 -15.83
N GLU A 329 -30.04 2.42 -15.13
CA GLU A 329 -30.48 1.11 -14.59
C GLU A 329 -30.62 0.12 -15.77
N PHE A 330 -30.09 -1.10 -15.63
CA PHE A 330 -30.13 -2.10 -16.70
C PHE A 330 -31.58 -2.52 -16.99
N ALA A 331 -32.01 -2.50 -18.25
CA ALA A 331 -33.44 -2.52 -18.59
C ALA A 331 -33.83 -3.54 -19.66
N SER A 332 -35.04 -4.10 -19.54
CA SER A 332 -35.65 -5.02 -20.50
C SER A 332 -37.07 -4.57 -20.88
N PRO A 333 -37.53 -4.77 -22.14
CA PRO A 333 -38.93 -4.58 -22.52
C PRO A 333 -39.88 -5.62 -21.92
N GLY A 334 -39.37 -6.69 -21.30
CA GLY A 334 -40.16 -7.76 -20.66
C GLY A 334 -39.58 -8.18 -19.31
N ALA A 335 -40.41 -8.82 -18.47
CA ALA A 335 -40.00 -9.27 -17.14
C ALA A 335 -38.99 -10.44 -17.17
N GLU A 336 -38.82 -11.09 -18.33
CA GLU A 336 -37.72 -12.01 -18.60
C GLU A 336 -36.58 -11.26 -19.29
N PHE A 337 -35.43 -11.21 -18.63
CA PHE A 337 -34.21 -10.60 -19.13
C PHE A 337 -33.46 -11.62 -19.98
N GLY A 338 -33.43 -11.38 -21.30
CA GLY A 338 -32.85 -12.28 -22.29
C GLY A 338 -31.34 -12.18 -22.42
N LYS A 339 -30.80 -12.85 -23.45
CA LYS A 339 -29.36 -13.09 -23.66
C LYS A 339 -28.46 -11.85 -23.52
N ASP A 340 -28.92 -10.66 -23.92
CA ASP A 340 -28.15 -9.41 -23.77
C ASP A 340 -27.76 -9.11 -22.31
N ALA A 341 -28.66 -9.39 -21.36
CA ALA A 341 -28.42 -9.23 -19.93
C ALA A 341 -27.53 -10.35 -19.35
N THR A 342 -27.62 -11.56 -19.89
CA THR A 342 -26.72 -12.67 -19.54
C THR A 342 -25.30 -12.41 -20.04
N ASP A 343 -25.14 -12.04 -21.31
CA ASP A 343 -23.84 -11.79 -21.94
C ASP A 343 -23.10 -10.61 -21.28
N ALA A 344 -23.84 -9.62 -20.77
CA ALA A 344 -23.30 -8.49 -20.01
C ALA A 344 -22.95 -8.82 -18.55
N GLY A 345 -23.26 -10.02 -18.05
CA GLY A 345 -23.15 -10.38 -16.63
C GLY A 345 -24.14 -9.66 -15.71
N ALA A 346 -25.20 -9.06 -16.27
CA ALA A 346 -26.17 -8.25 -15.54
C ALA A 346 -27.13 -9.10 -14.70
N VAL A 347 -27.58 -10.24 -15.24
CA VAL A 347 -28.43 -11.20 -14.51
C VAL A 347 -27.69 -11.75 -13.30
N ASP A 348 -26.45 -12.15 -13.52
CA ASP A 348 -25.55 -12.73 -12.53
C ASP A 348 -25.25 -11.72 -11.42
N ALA A 349 -24.81 -10.50 -11.76
CA ALA A 349 -24.57 -9.42 -10.80
C ALA A 349 -25.80 -9.09 -9.95
N HIS A 350 -27.00 -9.09 -10.55
CA HIS A 350 -28.24 -8.74 -9.85
C HIS A 350 -28.73 -9.86 -8.93
N TRP A 351 -28.63 -11.11 -9.39
CA TRP A 351 -29.02 -12.29 -8.62
C TRP A 351 -28.05 -12.54 -7.46
N ALA A 352 -26.74 -12.49 -7.73
CA ALA A 352 -25.68 -12.76 -6.76
C ALA A 352 -25.64 -11.70 -5.65
N ALA A 353 -25.73 -10.41 -6.00
CA ALA A 353 -25.83 -9.36 -4.99
C ALA A 353 -27.07 -9.51 -4.09
N GLY A 354 -28.17 -10.04 -4.65
CA GLY A 354 -29.33 -10.47 -3.88
C GLY A 354 -29.01 -11.58 -2.87
N GLN A 355 -28.29 -12.63 -3.29
CA GLN A 355 -27.86 -13.72 -2.39
C GLN A 355 -26.96 -13.24 -1.26
N VAL A 356 -26.03 -12.32 -1.55
CA VAL A 356 -25.11 -11.72 -0.57
C VAL A 356 -25.88 -10.85 0.43
N TYR A 357 -26.79 -9.99 -0.04
CA TYR A 357 -27.67 -9.20 0.82
C TYR A 357 -28.53 -10.09 1.72
N ASP A 358 -29.17 -11.12 1.15
CA ASP A 358 -30.03 -12.04 1.88
C ASP A 358 -29.23 -12.88 2.90
N TYR A 359 -27.98 -13.27 2.61
CA TYR A 359 -27.08 -13.92 3.57
C TYR A 359 -26.77 -12.99 4.75
N TYR A 360 -26.29 -11.78 4.51
CA TYR A 360 -25.97 -10.80 5.56
C TYR A 360 -27.20 -10.40 6.39
N LYS A 361 -28.38 -10.30 5.78
CA LYS A 361 -29.64 -10.02 6.47
C LYS A 361 -30.09 -11.19 7.36
N LYS A 362 -30.01 -12.43 6.85
CA LYS A 362 -30.46 -13.66 7.53
C LYS A 362 -29.52 -14.16 8.63
N HIS A 363 -28.22 -14.27 8.35
CA HIS A 363 -27.24 -14.88 9.26
C HIS A 363 -26.60 -13.88 10.23
N HIS A 364 -26.65 -12.59 9.89
CA HIS A 364 -25.89 -11.53 10.56
C HIS A 364 -26.73 -10.30 10.96
N ALA A 365 -28.04 -10.33 10.70
CA ALA A 365 -28.99 -9.25 10.97
C ALA A 365 -28.53 -7.88 10.44
N ARG A 366 -27.83 -7.86 9.29
CA ARG A 366 -27.29 -6.66 8.66
C ARG A 366 -28.19 -6.23 7.50
N ASP A 367 -28.64 -4.97 7.54
CA ASP A 367 -29.35 -4.37 6.42
C ASP A 367 -28.38 -3.62 5.49
N GLY A 368 -28.08 -4.20 4.33
CA GLY A 368 -27.19 -3.61 3.32
C GLY A 368 -25.71 -3.54 3.72
N LEU A 369 -24.89 -3.00 2.83
CA LEU A 369 -23.43 -2.95 3.03
C LEU A 369 -23.04 -2.08 4.22
N ASP A 370 -23.80 -1.03 4.54
CA ASP A 370 -23.54 -0.12 5.66
C ASP A 370 -24.25 -0.48 6.97
N GLY A 371 -25.11 -1.50 6.96
CA GLY A 371 -25.94 -1.87 8.12
C GLY A 371 -27.12 -0.93 8.39
N ARG A 372 -27.49 -0.05 7.44
CA ARG A 372 -28.60 0.92 7.53
C ARG A 372 -29.48 0.94 6.27
N GLY A 373 -29.36 -0.06 5.40
CA GLY A 373 -30.16 -0.16 4.18
C GLY A 373 -29.80 0.87 3.09
N SER A 374 -28.55 1.37 3.07
CA SER A 374 -28.09 2.22 1.96
C SER A 374 -28.01 1.44 0.64
N ALA A 375 -28.23 2.15 -0.48
CA ALA A 375 -28.32 1.56 -1.82
C ALA A 375 -27.11 0.69 -2.18
N VAL A 376 -27.38 -0.45 -2.81
CA VAL A 376 -26.39 -1.43 -3.26
C VAL A 376 -26.30 -1.33 -4.78
N ASN A 377 -25.13 -1.03 -5.32
CA ASN A 377 -24.97 -0.71 -6.75
C ASN A 377 -23.93 -1.61 -7.41
N SER A 378 -24.33 -2.27 -8.50
CA SER A 378 -23.46 -3.07 -9.38
C SER A 378 -23.39 -2.41 -10.75
N LEU A 379 -22.20 -2.06 -11.23
CA LEU A 379 -21.97 -1.65 -12.62
C LEU A 379 -21.43 -2.83 -13.41
N VAL A 380 -22.03 -3.14 -14.55
CA VAL A 380 -21.67 -4.33 -15.35
C VAL A 380 -21.29 -3.98 -16.78
N GLY A 381 -20.42 -4.81 -17.36
CA GLY A 381 -19.94 -4.66 -18.72
C GLY A 381 -18.92 -3.54 -18.90
N VAL A 382 -18.31 -3.03 -17.81
CA VAL A 382 -17.32 -1.95 -17.88
C VAL A 382 -16.14 -2.35 -18.75
N THR A 383 -15.60 -1.37 -19.47
CA THR A 383 -14.50 -1.54 -20.42
C THR A 383 -13.25 -0.77 -19.99
N GLN A 384 -12.11 -1.07 -20.62
CA GLN A 384 -10.88 -0.28 -20.48
C GLN A 384 -10.43 0.19 -21.87
N PHE A 385 -10.48 1.49 -22.16
CA PHE A 385 -10.32 2.03 -23.52
C PHE A 385 -11.27 1.40 -24.56
N GLY A 386 -12.48 1.02 -24.12
CA GLY A 386 -13.45 0.28 -24.94
C GLY A 386 -13.21 -1.22 -25.07
N MET A 387 -12.34 -1.80 -24.23
CA MET A 387 -11.98 -3.22 -24.27
C MET A 387 -12.54 -4.07 -23.13
N PRO A 388 -12.61 -5.41 -23.33
CA PRO A 388 -12.58 -6.38 -22.25
C PRO A 388 -11.73 -5.94 -21.06
N TYR A 389 -12.41 -5.69 -19.94
CA TYR A 389 -11.77 -5.43 -18.66
C TYR A 389 -11.87 -6.70 -17.82
N VAL A 390 -10.72 -7.25 -17.40
CA VAL A 390 -10.62 -8.49 -16.62
C VAL A 390 -10.24 -8.15 -15.18
N ASN A 391 -11.10 -7.37 -14.52
CA ASN A 391 -10.97 -7.05 -13.10
C ASN A 391 -12.33 -6.64 -12.52
N ALA A 392 -12.47 -6.80 -11.20
CA ALA A 392 -13.59 -6.29 -10.42
C ALA A 392 -13.03 -5.40 -9.29
N PHE A 393 -13.85 -4.47 -8.79
CA PHE A 393 -13.50 -3.66 -7.61
C PHE A 393 -14.71 -2.99 -6.93
N TRP A 394 -14.62 -2.86 -5.61
CA TRP A 394 -15.41 -1.93 -4.80
C TRP A 394 -14.73 -0.55 -4.70
N ASP A 395 -15.44 0.51 -5.09
CA ASP A 395 -14.88 1.87 -5.20
C ASP A 395 -15.20 2.83 -4.04
N GLY A 396 -15.85 2.32 -2.98
CA GLY A 396 -16.41 3.12 -1.88
C GLY A 396 -17.88 3.51 -2.08
N THR A 397 -18.45 3.31 -3.27
CA THR A 397 -19.86 3.64 -3.58
C THR A 397 -20.61 2.55 -4.35
N LYS A 398 -19.90 1.72 -5.12
CA LYS A 398 -20.46 0.64 -5.94
C LYS A 398 -19.42 -0.45 -6.20
N MET A 399 -19.90 -1.64 -6.53
CA MET A 399 -19.09 -2.69 -7.14
C MET A 399 -19.06 -2.46 -8.65
N VAL A 400 -17.88 -2.63 -9.26
CA VAL A 400 -17.65 -2.48 -10.69
C VAL A 400 -17.15 -3.81 -11.23
N TYR A 401 -17.86 -4.37 -12.20
CA TYR A 401 -17.52 -5.64 -12.84
C TYR A 401 -17.11 -5.41 -14.29
N GLY A 402 -15.87 -5.78 -14.60
CA GLY A 402 -15.35 -5.81 -15.96
C GLY A 402 -16.11 -6.80 -16.85
N SER A 403 -16.16 -6.46 -18.13
CA SER A 403 -16.82 -7.22 -19.20
C SER A 403 -16.27 -8.64 -19.44
N GLY A 404 -15.05 -8.95 -18.98
CA GLY A 404 -14.36 -10.19 -19.32
C GLY A 404 -13.97 -10.27 -20.81
N ASP A 405 -13.13 -11.24 -21.16
CA ASP A 405 -12.48 -11.32 -22.47
C ASP A 405 -12.77 -12.66 -23.20
N SER A 406 -11.83 -13.16 -24.01
CA SER A 406 -11.86 -14.48 -24.65
C SER A 406 -11.52 -15.67 -23.73
N GLU A 407 -10.92 -15.40 -22.57
CA GLU A 407 -10.54 -16.37 -21.53
C GLU A 407 -11.54 -16.35 -20.36
N TYR A 408 -11.90 -15.16 -19.87
CA TYR A 408 -12.76 -14.93 -18.72
C TYR A 408 -14.19 -14.49 -19.11
N LYS A 409 -15.19 -14.96 -18.37
CA LYS A 409 -16.58 -14.44 -18.33
C LYS A 409 -16.57 -13.00 -17.76
N PRO A 410 -17.66 -12.20 -17.93
CA PRO A 410 -17.86 -11.00 -17.11
C PRO A 410 -17.68 -11.33 -15.62
N LEU A 411 -17.00 -10.48 -14.84
CA LEU A 411 -16.53 -10.90 -13.52
C LEU A 411 -17.62 -10.97 -12.44
N SER A 412 -18.85 -10.56 -12.76
CA SER A 412 -20.05 -10.83 -11.97
C SER A 412 -20.64 -12.23 -12.17
N ALA A 413 -20.03 -13.07 -13.02
CA ALA A 413 -20.48 -14.44 -13.30
C ALA A 413 -20.24 -15.42 -12.13
N ASP A 414 -19.41 -15.02 -11.15
CA ASP A 414 -19.10 -15.83 -9.97
C ASP A 414 -19.72 -15.22 -8.71
N LEU A 415 -20.28 -16.06 -7.84
CA LEU A 415 -21.00 -15.60 -6.64
C LEU A 415 -20.03 -15.21 -5.52
N ASP A 416 -18.91 -15.89 -5.40
CA ASP A 416 -17.89 -15.60 -4.41
C ASP A 416 -17.27 -14.21 -4.65
N VAL A 417 -16.98 -13.86 -5.91
CA VAL A 417 -16.48 -12.55 -6.35
C VAL A 417 -17.47 -11.44 -5.99
N VAL A 418 -18.75 -11.62 -6.31
CA VAL A 418 -19.79 -10.63 -5.94
C VAL A 418 -19.91 -10.50 -4.42
N GLY A 419 -19.72 -11.60 -3.67
CA GLY A 419 -19.65 -11.60 -2.21
C GLY A 419 -18.41 -10.92 -1.62
N HIS A 420 -17.25 -11.09 -2.25
CA HIS A 420 -15.96 -10.47 -1.91
C HIS A 420 -16.06 -8.95 -2.07
N GLU A 421 -16.47 -8.48 -3.26
CA GLU A 421 -16.60 -7.04 -3.55
C GLU A 421 -17.64 -6.34 -2.66
N MET A 422 -18.77 -7.00 -2.38
CA MET A 422 -19.74 -6.49 -1.41
C MET A 422 -19.20 -6.51 0.03
N THR A 423 -18.36 -7.49 0.39
CA THR A 423 -17.74 -7.56 1.72
C THR A 423 -16.72 -6.45 1.94
N HIS A 424 -16.00 -5.96 0.93
CA HIS A 424 -15.21 -4.73 1.06
C HIS A 424 -16.05 -3.53 1.54
N GLY A 425 -17.31 -3.41 1.07
CA GLY A 425 -18.26 -2.41 1.55
C GLY A 425 -18.69 -2.63 3.01
N VAL A 426 -18.80 -3.90 3.45
CA VAL A 426 -19.05 -4.27 4.86
C VAL A 426 -17.85 -3.94 5.74
N VAL A 427 -16.62 -4.26 5.32
CA VAL A 427 -15.38 -3.94 6.04
C VAL A 427 -15.24 -2.44 6.24
N GLU A 428 -15.42 -1.64 5.18
CA GLU A 428 -15.36 -0.18 5.21
C GLU A 428 -16.37 0.44 6.21
N ASN A 429 -17.58 -0.10 6.27
CA ASN A 429 -18.62 0.34 7.20
C ASN A 429 -18.58 -0.34 8.57
N THR A 430 -17.46 -0.96 8.95
CA THR A 430 -17.27 -1.64 10.25
C THR A 430 -15.86 -1.40 10.84
N ALA A 431 -14.89 -2.25 10.54
CA ALA A 431 -13.50 -2.12 11.01
C ALA A 431 -12.70 -1.05 10.26
N ASN A 432 -13.10 -0.76 9.01
CA ASN A 432 -12.45 0.13 8.06
C ASN A 432 -10.94 -0.12 7.93
N LEU A 433 -10.57 -1.39 7.73
CA LEU A 433 -9.20 -1.87 7.59
C LEU A 433 -8.46 -1.13 6.46
N VAL A 434 -7.39 -0.41 6.80
CA VAL A 434 -6.58 0.37 5.84
C VAL A 434 -5.96 -0.59 4.84
N TYR A 435 -6.19 -0.28 3.56
CA TYR A 435 -5.90 -1.16 2.43
C TYR A 435 -4.42 -1.17 2.03
N ALA A 436 -3.53 -1.45 2.98
CA ALA A 436 -2.09 -1.57 2.79
C ALA A 436 -1.45 -2.50 3.82
N GLY A 437 -0.41 -3.25 3.42
CA GLY A 437 0.30 -4.21 4.28
C GLY A 437 -0.62 -5.22 4.96
N GLN A 438 -0.30 -5.64 6.19
CA GLN A 438 -1.09 -6.63 6.94
C GLN A 438 -2.56 -6.23 7.14
N SER A 439 -2.88 -4.94 7.33
CA SER A 439 -4.29 -4.51 7.47
C SER A 439 -5.04 -4.58 6.14
N GLY A 440 -4.35 -4.41 5.02
CA GLY A 440 -4.90 -4.67 3.69
C GLY A 440 -5.10 -6.16 3.44
N ALA A 441 -4.12 -6.99 3.80
CA ALA A 441 -4.25 -8.45 3.72
C ALA A 441 -5.35 -9.01 4.64
N LEU A 442 -5.67 -8.35 5.77
CA LEU A 442 -6.88 -8.66 6.55
C LEU A 442 -8.18 -8.24 5.85
N ASN A 443 -8.18 -7.13 5.10
CA ASN A 443 -9.35 -6.67 4.34
C ASN A 443 -9.67 -7.68 3.22
N GLU A 444 -8.64 -8.09 2.48
CA GLU A 444 -8.69 -9.20 1.52
C GLU A 444 -9.15 -10.51 2.17
N ALA A 445 -8.51 -10.94 3.26
CA ALA A 445 -8.83 -12.21 3.90
C ALA A 445 -10.27 -12.28 4.42
N VAL A 446 -10.84 -11.16 4.85
CA VAL A 446 -12.25 -11.09 5.26
C VAL A 446 -13.19 -11.09 4.05
N ALA A 447 -12.82 -10.43 2.95
CA ALA A 447 -13.57 -10.44 1.69
C ALA A 447 -13.60 -11.84 1.05
N ASP A 448 -12.42 -12.47 0.94
CA ASP A 448 -12.22 -13.87 0.54
C ASP A 448 -13.07 -14.83 1.39
N TYR A 449 -12.97 -14.72 2.73
CA TYR A 449 -13.71 -15.59 3.64
C TYR A 449 -15.22 -15.49 3.43
N PHE A 450 -15.79 -14.29 3.40
CA PHE A 450 -17.25 -14.14 3.27
C PHE A 450 -17.75 -14.37 1.86
N GLY A 451 -16.99 -14.03 0.81
CA GLY A 451 -17.35 -14.35 -0.57
C GLY A 451 -17.56 -15.85 -0.76
N ASN A 452 -16.52 -16.64 -0.47
CA ASN A 452 -16.60 -18.09 -0.57
C ASN A 452 -17.58 -18.69 0.47
N ALA A 453 -17.60 -18.21 1.73
CA ALA A 453 -18.58 -18.69 2.72
C ALA A 453 -20.04 -18.47 2.27
N ILE A 454 -20.33 -17.44 1.47
CA ILE A 454 -21.64 -17.22 0.86
C ILE A 454 -21.88 -18.25 -0.25
N ASP A 455 -20.95 -18.43 -1.20
CA ASP A 455 -21.14 -19.37 -2.31
C ASP A 455 -21.38 -20.81 -1.82
N VAL A 456 -20.46 -21.41 -1.05
CA VAL A 456 -20.62 -22.82 -0.64
C VAL A 456 -21.91 -23.05 0.15
N THR A 457 -22.41 -22.02 0.84
CA THR A 457 -23.68 -22.06 1.57
C THR A 457 -24.91 -22.01 0.65
N GLN A 458 -24.80 -21.36 -0.52
CA GLN A 458 -25.86 -21.26 -1.53
C GLN A 458 -25.82 -22.42 -2.53
N ALA A 459 -24.61 -22.82 -2.98
CA ALA A 459 -24.37 -24.00 -3.82
C ALA A 459 -24.58 -25.32 -3.06
N GLY A 460 -24.50 -25.30 -1.72
CA GLY A 460 -24.63 -26.50 -0.87
C GLY A 460 -23.38 -27.39 -0.87
N ILE A 461 -22.22 -26.81 -1.16
CA ILE A 461 -20.92 -27.50 -1.19
C ILE A 461 -20.50 -27.84 0.25
N ALA A 462 -20.02 -29.06 0.46
CA ALA A 462 -19.53 -29.50 1.77
C ALA A 462 -18.13 -28.94 2.04
N MET A 463 -17.85 -28.54 3.28
CA MET A 463 -16.55 -27.95 3.68
C MET A 463 -15.35 -28.90 3.49
N ASP A 464 -15.58 -30.21 3.37
CA ASP A 464 -14.55 -31.22 3.09
C ASP A 464 -14.42 -31.57 1.59
N HIS A 465 -15.18 -30.89 0.72
CA HIS A 465 -14.97 -30.96 -0.72
C HIS A 465 -13.68 -30.22 -1.08
N PRO A 466 -12.75 -30.81 -1.88
CA PRO A 466 -11.44 -30.21 -2.10
C PRO A 466 -11.53 -28.81 -2.72
N ASP A 467 -12.50 -28.60 -3.61
CA ASP A 467 -12.69 -27.32 -4.30
C ASP A 467 -13.49 -26.29 -3.48
N ALA A 468 -13.90 -26.61 -2.25
CA ALA A 468 -14.70 -25.68 -1.43
C ALA A 468 -13.95 -24.40 -1.01
N GLY A 469 -12.62 -24.37 -1.06
CA GLY A 469 -11.83 -23.18 -0.73
C GLY A 469 -11.41 -22.33 -1.92
N LEU A 470 -11.82 -22.67 -3.15
CA LEU A 470 -11.46 -21.89 -4.33
C LEU A 470 -12.10 -20.48 -4.30
N ILE A 471 -11.55 -19.58 -5.12
CA ILE A 471 -12.03 -18.19 -5.28
C ILE A 471 -11.96 -17.82 -6.76
N GLY A 472 -13.07 -17.34 -7.33
CA GLY A 472 -13.22 -16.97 -8.73
C GLY A 472 -13.05 -18.13 -9.72
N GLU A 473 -13.31 -19.37 -9.30
CA GLU A 473 -13.07 -20.57 -10.10
C GLU A 473 -14.02 -20.75 -11.28
N ASP A 474 -15.23 -20.20 -11.22
CA ASP A 474 -16.19 -20.26 -12.31
C ASP A 474 -16.00 -19.07 -13.27
N LEU A 475 -15.07 -18.15 -13.04
CA LEU A 475 -14.80 -17.03 -13.97
C LEU A 475 -14.35 -17.45 -15.38
N CYS A 476 -13.71 -18.61 -15.55
CA CYS A 476 -13.10 -18.97 -16.83
C CYS A 476 -14.10 -19.61 -17.81
N ARG A 477 -13.94 -19.31 -19.11
CA ARG A 477 -14.78 -19.87 -20.18
C ARG A 477 -14.39 -21.30 -20.61
N LYS A 478 -13.21 -21.78 -20.21
CA LYS A 478 -12.57 -23.00 -20.76
C LYS A 478 -11.77 -23.84 -19.75
N ALA A 479 -11.22 -23.23 -18.70
CA ALA A 479 -10.46 -23.94 -17.67
C ALA A 479 -11.40 -24.76 -16.76
N THR A 480 -10.87 -25.80 -16.11
CA THR A 480 -11.57 -26.42 -14.97
C THR A 480 -11.50 -25.49 -13.76
N PRO A 481 -12.47 -25.52 -12.82
CA PRO A 481 -12.52 -24.62 -11.67
C PRO A 481 -11.17 -24.41 -10.95
N ARG A 482 -10.55 -25.48 -10.46
CA ARG A 482 -9.21 -25.46 -9.81
C ARG A 482 -8.05 -24.93 -10.67
N ALA A 483 -8.22 -24.85 -11.99
CA ALA A 483 -7.23 -24.27 -12.92
C ALA A 483 -7.58 -22.83 -13.34
N CYS A 484 -8.74 -22.32 -12.94
CA CYS A 484 -9.15 -20.93 -13.08
C CYS A 484 -8.91 -20.12 -11.81
N ALA A 485 -9.17 -20.75 -10.65
CA ALA A 485 -9.22 -20.13 -9.33
C ALA A 485 -8.04 -19.18 -9.07
N LEU A 486 -8.36 -17.98 -8.60
CA LEU A 486 -7.43 -16.90 -8.33
C LEU A 486 -6.68 -17.12 -7.01
N ARG A 487 -7.33 -17.78 -6.04
CA ARG A 487 -6.82 -18.18 -4.72
C ARG A 487 -7.45 -19.53 -4.31
N ASP A 488 -6.86 -20.21 -3.34
CA ASP A 488 -7.43 -21.40 -2.67
C ASP A 488 -7.20 -21.27 -1.16
N LEU A 489 -8.27 -21.20 -0.37
CA LEU A 489 -8.22 -21.09 1.09
C LEU A 489 -7.71 -22.37 1.78
N ASN A 490 -7.56 -23.48 1.04
CA ASN A 490 -6.92 -24.71 1.50
C ASN A 490 -5.43 -24.80 1.11
N ASP A 491 -4.81 -23.73 0.61
CA ASP A 491 -3.39 -23.72 0.21
C ASP A 491 -2.42 -24.05 1.37
N GLY A 492 -2.86 -23.84 2.61
CA GLY A 492 -2.07 -24.05 3.82
C GLY A 492 -0.97 -22.99 4.00
N ALA A 493 -1.13 -21.80 3.42
CA ALA A 493 -0.13 -20.74 3.44
C ALA A 493 0.19 -20.28 4.87
N THR A 494 1.48 -20.24 5.19
CA THR A 494 2.02 -19.93 6.50
C THR A 494 2.87 -18.68 6.48
N THR A 495 2.82 -17.91 7.56
CA THR A 495 3.72 -16.77 7.79
C THR A 495 5.20 -17.11 7.57
N SER A 496 5.65 -18.31 8.00
CA SER A 496 7.06 -18.71 7.98
C SER A 496 7.59 -19.20 6.63
N LYS A 497 6.73 -19.61 5.70
CA LYS A 497 7.16 -20.14 4.37
C LYS A 497 6.66 -19.30 3.21
N ASP A 498 5.52 -18.65 3.35
CA ASP A 498 4.72 -18.18 2.21
C ASP A 498 4.64 -16.66 2.15
N PHE A 499 4.70 -15.98 3.32
CA PHE A 499 4.72 -14.51 3.41
C PHE A 499 5.73 -13.86 2.44
N LEU A 500 5.26 -12.83 1.75
CA LEU A 500 6.02 -12.00 0.82
C LEU A 500 6.07 -10.57 1.37
N GLY A 501 7.22 -10.20 1.93
CA GLY A 501 7.50 -8.84 2.37
C GLY A 501 7.73 -7.92 1.17
N THR A 502 6.75 -7.07 0.86
CA THR A 502 6.81 -6.07 -0.21
C THR A 502 6.58 -4.65 0.31
N THR A 503 7.05 -3.68 -0.45
CA THR A 503 6.78 -2.26 -0.23
C THR A 503 5.36 -1.89 -0.69
N PHE A 504 4.84 -0.76 -0.23
CA PHE A 504 3.52 -0.25 -0.66
C PHE A 504 3.48 0.18 -2.15
N GLY A 505 4.59 0.07 -2.89
CA GLY A 505 4.61 0.18 -4.34
C GLY A 505 4.11 -1.06 -5.08
N THR A 506 4.20 -2.24 -4.44
CA THR A 506 3.85 -3.55 -5.01
C THR A 506 2.68 -4.14 -4.22
N ASP A 507 1.53 -4.25 -4.88
CA ASP A 507 0.30 -4.82 -4.30
C ASP A 507 -0.12 -4.18 -2.96
N ASN A 508 0.08 -2.85 -2.83
CA ASN A 508 -0.09 -2.09 -1.58
C ASN A 508 0.66 -2.66 -0.35
N GLY A 509 1.72 -3.44 -0.54
CA GLY A 509 2.40 -4.20 0.52
C GLY A 509 1.94 -5.66 0.62
N GLY A 510 1.56 -6.26 -0.52
CA GLY A 510 1.18 -7.66 -0.63
C GLY A 510 -0.17 -7.98 -0.01
N VAL A 511 -1.20 -7.17 -0.28
CA VAL A 511 -2.54 -7.38 0.30
C VAL A 511 -3.18 -8.67 -0.21
N HIS A 512 -3.14 -8.95 -1.51
CA HIS A 512 -3.59 -10.22 -2.09
C HIS A 512 -2.54 -11.32 -1.88
N LEU A 513 -1.25 -10.95 -1.97
CA LEU A 513 -0.14 -11.90 -1.89
C LEU A 513 -0.02 -12.59 -0.52
N ASN A 514 -0.63 -12.00 0.52
CA ASN A 514 -0.58 -12.51 1.89
C ASN A 514 -1.98 -12.80 2.48
N SER A 515 -3.08 -12.71 1.70
CA SER A 515 -4.44 -12.87 2.24
C SER A 515 -4.70 -14.29 2.75
N THR A 516 -4.32 -15.32 1.97
CA THR A 516 -4.60 -16.74 2.26
C THR A 516 -3.99 -17.23 3.57
N ILE A 517 -2.92 -16.60 4.05
CA ILE A 517 -2.33 -16.85 5.38
C ILE A 517 -3.37 -16.61 6.49
N PHE A 518 -4.23 -15.59 6.35
CA PHE A 518 -5.28 -15.29 7.32
C PHE A 518 -6.64 -15.87 6.94
N SER A 519 -7.06 -15.81 5.66
CA SER A 519 -8.35 -16.37 5.23
C SER A 519 -8.37 -17.89 5.32
N GLY A 520 -7.25 -18.57 5.05
CA GLY A 520 -7.10 -20.00 5.31
C GLY A 520 -7.25 -20.33 6.80
N ALA A 521 -6.67 -19.55 7.71
CA ALA A 521 -6.86 -19.73 9.15
C ALA A 521 -8.32 -19.51 9.62
N LEU A 522 -9.08 -18.65 8.94
CA LEU A 522 -10.53 -18.54 9.14
C LEU A 522 -11.29 -19.72 8.54
N TRP A 523 -10.86 -20.23 7.39
CA TRP A 523 -11.46 -21.34 6.67
C TRP A 523 -11.31 -22.68 7.42
N ASP A 524 -10.10 -22.97 7.91
CA ASP A 524 -9.79 -24.05 8.85
C ASP A 524 -10.74 -23.99 10.07
N MET A 525 -10.93 -22.80 10.64
CA MET A 525 -11.85 -22.60 11.77
C MET A 525 -13.32 -22.85 11.36
N ARG A 526 -13.73 -22.51 10.13
CA ARG A 526 -15.06 -22.76 9.58
C ARG A 526 -15.33 -24.25 9.37
N GLN A 527 -14.34 -24.99 8.88
CA GLN A 527 -14.42 -26.44 8.70
C GLN A 527 -14.51 -27.15 10.05
N ASP A 528 -13.65 -26.78 11.02
CA ASP A 528 -13.49 -27.49 12.30
C ASP A 528 -14.55 -27.09 13.37
N LEU A 529 -15.18 -25.90 13.25
CA LEU A 529 -16.29 -25.44 14.13
C LEU A 529 -17.69 -25.49 13.50
N GLY A 530 -17.78 -25.54 12.17
CA GLY A 530 -19.02 -25.42 11.40
C GLY A 530 -19.44 -23.97 11.13
N ALA A 531 -19.96 -23.74 9.93
CA ALA A 531 -20.36 -22.44 9.38
C ALA A 531 -21.10 -21.52 10.37
N GLU A 532 -22.23 -21.96 10.93
CA GLU A 532 -23.07 -21.12 11.82
C GLU A 532 -22.30 -20.58 13.05
N LEU A 533 -21.27 -21.28 13.53
CA LEU A 533 -20.45 -20.79 14.63
C LEU A 533 -19.33 -19.87 14.13
N ALA A 534 -18.53 -20.33 13.15
CA ALA A 534 -17.40 -19.56 12.64
C ALA A 534 -17.83 -18.24 11.99
N ASP A 535 -18.87 -18.24 11.15
CA ASP A 535 -19.37 -17.05 10.44
C ASP A 535 -19.81 -15.97 11.44
N ARG A 536 -20.42 -16.35 12.58
CA ARG A 536 -20.73 -15.41 13.67
C ARG A 536 -19.49 -14.89 14.39
N ILE A 537 -18.49 -15.73 14.64
CA ILE A 537 -17.23 -15.31 15.28
C ILE A 537 -16.52 -14.28 14.39
N VAL A 538 -16.30 -14.59 13.11
CA VAL A 538 -15.62 -13.69 12.16
C VAL A 538 -16.40 -12.39 12.00
N TYR A 539 -17.72 -12.44 11.86
CA TYR A 539 -18.55 -11.24 11.73
C TYR A 539 -18.56 -10.39 12.99
N LYS A 540 -18.58 -10.98 14.20
CA LYS A 540 -18.49 -10.23 15.46
C LYS A 540 -17.09 -9.64 15.66
N ALA A 541 -16.02 -10.37 15.32
CA ALA A 541 -14.66 -9.84 15.33
C ALA A 541 -14.51 -8.61 14.43
N LEU A 542 -14.96 -8.71 13.17
CA LEU A 542 -14.97 -7.60 12.22
C LEU A 542 -15.81 -6.41 12.74
N THR A 543 -17.04 -6.67 13.20
CA THR A 543 -17.98 -5.60 13.51
C THR A 543 -17.75 -4.94 14.89
N GLU A 544 -17.14 -5.64 15.85
CA GLU A 544 -17.10 -5.21 17.27
C GLU A 544 -15.70 -5.24 17.93
N TYR A 545 -14.67 -5.76 17.26
CA TYR A 545 -13.31 -5.85 17.80
C TYR A 545 -12.26 -5.15 16.91
N MET A 546 -12.22 -5.48 15.62
CA MET A 546 -11.19 -5.02 14.68
C MET A 546 -11.24 -3.51 14.39
N THR A 547 -10.07 -2.90 14.18
CA THR A 547 -9.87 -1.46 13.91
C THR A 547 -8.92 -1.21 12.73
N PRO A 548 -8.84 0.02 12.17
CA PRO A 548 -8.27 0.25 10.83
C PRO A 548 -6.80 -0.15 10.60
N LEU A 549 -6.00 -0.31 11.65
CA LEU A 549 -4.54 -0.55 11.56
C LEU A 549 -4.13 -1.88 12.21
N ASP A 550 -5.05 -2.83 12.33
CA ASP A 550 -4.81 -4.15 12.90
C ASP A 550 -3.96 -5.01 11.96
N GLY A 551 -2.94 -5.69 12.48
CA GLY A 551 -2.16 -6.70 11.77
C GLY A 551 -2.66 -8.13 12.05
N PHE A 552 -2.00 -9.15 11.49
CA PHE A 552 -2.45 -10.54 11.63
C PHE A 552 -2.59 -11.00 13.08
N THR A 553 -1.69 -10.56 13.97
CA THR A 553 -1.75 -10.87 15.40
C THR A 553 -2.90 -10.16 16.11
N ASP A 554 -3.17 -8.89 15.79
CA ASP A 554 -4.35 -8.17 16.29
C ASP A 554 -5.66 -8.81 15.80
N GLY A 555 -5.74 -9.16 14.51
CA GLY A 555 -6.89 -9.82 13.89
C GLY A 555 -7.18 -11.18 14.51
N ARG A 556 -6.14 -12.00 14.77
CA ARG A 556 -6.25 -13.24 15.54
C ARG A 556 -6.86 -12.98 16.93
N ASN A 557 -6.34 -11.98 17.65
CA ASN A 557 -6.79 -11.67 19.01
C ASN A 557 -8.26 -11.22 19.00
N ALA A 558 -8.66 -10.40 18.02
CA ALA A 558 -10.05 -10.01 17.80
C ALA A 558 -10.98 -11.20 17.52
N VAL A 559 -10.54 -12.18 16.73
CA VAL A 559 -11.32 -13.41 16.43
C VAL A 559 -11.44 -14.31 17.66
N LEU A 560 -10.38 -14.50 18.45
CA LEU A 560 -10.43 -15.31 19.66
C LEU A 560 -11.30 -14.65 20.74
N ALA A 561 -11.16 -13.35 20.97
CA ALA A 561 -11.98 -12.62 21.94
C ALA A 561 -13.47 -12.57 21.55
N ALA A 562 -13.78 -12.40 20.26
CA ALA A 562 -15.16 -12.50 19.75
C ALA A 562 -15.76 -13.91 19.91
N ALA A 563 -14.92 -14.97 19.89
CA ALA A 563 -15.37 -16.32 20.19
C ALA A 563 -15.69 -16.48 21.68
N GLU A 564 -14.85 -15.97 22.58
CA GLU A 564 -15.08 -16.03 24.03
C GLU A 564 -16.32 -15.24 24.47
N ASP A 565 -16.58 -14.07 23.88
CA ASP A 565 -17.82 -13.28 24.11
C ASP A 565 -19.08 -14.00 23.59
N LEU A 566 -18.95 -14.82 22.54
CA LEU A 566 -19.99 -15.77 22.09
C LEU A 566 -20.08 -17.05 22.95
N GLY A 567 -19.37 -17.12 24.08
CA GLY A 567 -19.35 -18.26 25.00
C GLY A 567 -18.56 -19.48 24.50
N VAL A 568 -17.76 -19.33 23.45
CA VAL A 568 -16.95 -20.42 22.89
C VAL A 568 -15.76 -20.68 23.80
N THR A 569 -15.78 -21.85 24.45
CA THR A 569 -14.80 -22.22 25.48
C THR A 569 -14.21 -23.62 25.23
N GLY A 570 -13.22 -24.00 26.06
CA GLY A 570 -12.73 -25.37 26.12
C GLY A 570 -12.11 -25.87 24.80
N GLN A 571 -12.65 -26.98 24.26
CA GLN A 571 -12.14 -27.58 23.04
C GLN A 571 -12.38 -26.72 21.79
N ARG A 572 -13.52 -26.03 21.69
CA ARG A 572 -13.85 -25.19 20.52
C ARG A 572 -12.97 -23.95 20.45
N LEU A 573 -12.71 -23.29 21.57
CA LEU A 573 -11.76 -22.17 21.62
C LEU A 573 -10.36 -22.63 21.22
N ARG A 574 -9.88 -23.76 21.78
CA ARG A 574 -8.62 -24.38 21.37
C ARG A 574 -8.59 -24.81 19.90
N THR A 575 -9.73 -25.02 19.24
CA THR A 575 -9.79 -25.22 17.78
C THR A 575 -9.50 -23.93 17.04
N ALA A 576 -10.22 -22.84 17.31
CA ALA A 576 -9.93 -21.54 16.71
C ALA A 576 -8.46 -21.10 16.94
N THR A 577 -7.91 -21.34 18.15
CA THR A 577 -6.50 -21.08 18.45
C THR A 577 -5.53 -21.94 17.62
N ARG A 578 -5.90 -23.19 17.26
CA ARG A 578 -5.05 -24.06 16.44
C ARG A 578 -5.00 -23.62 14.99
N SER A 579 -6.10 -23.16 14.40
CA SER A 579 -6.14 -22.67 13.02
C SER A 579 -5.14 -21.54 12.80
N PHE A 580 -5.17 -20.48 13.63
CA PHE A 580 -4.16 -19.42 13.57
C PHE A 580 -2.73 -19.88 13.88
N ASN A 581 -2.54 -20.88 14.76
CA ASN A 581 -1.22 -21.46 15.01
C ASN A 581 -0.70 -22.25 13.80
N ALA A 582 -1.56 -22.91 13.02
CA ALA A 582 -1.18 -23.73 11.87
C ALA A 582 -0.64 -22.87 10.72
N HIS A 583 -1.31 -21.75 10.44
CA HIS A 583 -0.85 -20.71 9.52
C HIS A 583 0.30 -19.83 10.08
N GLY A 584 0.77 -20.11 11.30
CA GLY A 584 1.91 -19.44 11.91
C GLY A 584 1.64 -17.99 12.37
N ILE A 585 0.37 -17.59 12.50
CA ILE A 585 -0.02 -16.24 12.96
C ILE A 585 0.16 -16.19 14.49
N VAL A 586 1.39 -16.00 14.95
CA VAL A 586 1.78 -15.91 16.37
C VAL A 586 2.51 -14.61 16.65
N ALA A 587 2.64 -14.19 17.91
CA ALA A 587 3.45 -13.01 18.23
C ALA A 587 4.93 -13.26 17.90
N GLY A 588 5.57 -12.34 17.16
CA GLY A 588 6.98 -12.45 16.75
C GLY A 588 7.23 -13.44 15.60
N TRP A 589 6.21 -13.74 14.78
CA TRP A 589 6.37 -14.63 13.61
C TRP A 589 7.40 -14.09 12.60
N GLU A 590 7.55 -12.76 12.55
CA GLU A 590 8.48 -12.04 11.68
C GLU A 590 9.95 -12.47 11.92
N GLU A 591 10.30 -12.86 13.16
CA GLU A 591 11.64 -13.33 13.53
C GLU A 591 12.01 -14.68 12.90
N ALA A 592 11.04 -15.43 12.38
CA ALA A 592 11.24 -16.77 11.81
C ALA A 592 11.56 -16.79 10.30
N LEU A 593 11.52 -15.64 9.62
CA LEU A 593 11.52 -15.56 8.14
C LEU A 593 12.83 -15.94 7.44
N GLY A 594 13.98 -15.87 8.14
CA GLY A 594 15.28 -16.36 7.67
C GLY A 594 15.91 -15.55 6.53
N VAL A 595 16.90 -14.70 6.85
CA VAL A 595 17.62 -13.85 5.88
C VAL A 595 19.04 -14.35 5.57
N ASP A 596 19.51 -14.13 4.35
CA ASP A 596 20.84 -14.51 3.84
C ASP A 596 21.79 -13.30 3.61
N SER A 597 21.44 -12.14 4.17
CA SER A 597 22.12 -10.85 3.99
C SER A 597 22.53 -10.23 5.33
N ASP A 598 23.66 -9.52 5.35
CA ASP A 598 24.15 -8.84 6.55
C ASP A 598 23.43 -7.48 6.73
N GLU A 599 22.74 -7.26 7.86
CA GLU A 599 22.09 -5.97 8.14
C GLU A 599 23.11 -4.86 8.41
N LEU A 600 22.88 -3.67 7.85
CA LEU A 600 23.64 -2.45 8.07
C LEU A 600 22.86 -1.37 8.80
N PHE A 601 21.55 -1.23 8.53
CA PHE A 601 20.68 -0.22 9.16
C PHE A 601 19.18 -0.52 8.93
N GLY A 602 18.53 -1.17 9.89
CA GLY A 602 17.12 -1.53 9.83
C GLY A 602 16.11 -0.40 10.07
N GLY A 603 14.85 -0.66 9.72
CA GLY A 603 13.70 0.22 9.98
C GLY A 603 13.64 1.48 9.10
N LEU A 604 13.88 1.35 7.80
CA LEU A 604 13.82 2.43 6.82
C LEU A 604 12.38 2.93 6.54
N ASN A 605 12.25 4.05 5.81
CA ASN A 605 10.93 4.62 5.49
C ASN A 605 10.30 4.02 4.22
N ILE A 606 8.97 4.04 4.18
CA ILE A 606 8.13 3.51 3.09
C ILE A 606 8.16 4.38 1.81
N THR A 607 8.76 5.57 1.83
CA THR A 607 8.78 6.51 0.68
C THR A 607 10.02 7.41 0.76
N GLY A 608 10.59 7.81 -0.38
CA GLY A 608 11.80 8.66 -0.42
C GLY A 608 13.11 7.95 -0.04
N THR A 609 13.05 6.67 0.28
CA THR A 609 14.20 5.86 0.66
C THR A 609 14.78 5.16 -0.57
N GLY A 610 16.06 5.40 -0.84
CA GLY A 610 16.87 4.69 -1.82
C GLY A 610 18.30 4.65 -1.31
N ALA A 611 19.03 3.58 -1.63
CA ALA A 611 20.44 3.44 -1.25
C ALA A 611 21.36 3.95 -2.36
N GLN A 612 22.49 4.54 -1.96
CA GLN A 612 23.63 4.83 -2.82
C GLN A 612 24.92 4.44 -2.10
N ALA A 613 26.00 4.23 -2.86
CA ALA A 613 27.30 3.84 -2.31
C ALA A 613 28.46 4.43 -3.12
N GLY A 614 29.59 4.61 -2.45
CA GLY A 614 30.83 5.12 -3.04
C GLY A 614 31.98 5.06 -2.05
N GLY A 615 33.17 4.69 -2.53
CA GLY A 615 34.40 4.68 -1.72
C GLY A 615 34.35 3.85 -0.42
N GLY A 616 33.54 2.79 -0.38
CA GLY A 616 33.34 1.94 0.81
C GLY A 616 32.30 2.45 1.82
N TRP A 617 31.60 3.55 1.50
CA TRP A 617 30.48 4.08 2.29
C TRP A 617 29.14 3.84 1.57
N TRP A 618 28.07 3.75 2.34
CA TRP A 618 26.68 3.83 1.88
C TRP A 618 26.01 5.11 2.37
N THR A 619 24.92 5.50 1.72
CA THR A 619 23.99 6.53 2.18
C THR A 619 22.53 6.10 1.98
N VAL A 620 21.70 6.34 2.99
CA VAL A 620 20.22 6.21 2.95
C VAL A 620 19.56 7.33 3.75
N ALA A 621 18.27 7.53 3.54
CA ALA A 621 17.43 8.40 4.36
C ALA A 621 16.58 7.57 5.34
N LYS A 622 16.45 8.01 6.60
CA LYS A 622 15.60 7.40 7.64
C LYS A 622 15.05 8.50 8.56
N SER A 623 13.83 8.35 9.05
CA SER A 623 13.38 9.02 10.27
C SER A 623 14.18 8.51 11.49
N ASN A 624 13.86 8.95 12.69
CA ASN A 624 14.28 8.26 13.91
C ASN A 624 13.30 7.12 14.25
N ASP A 625 13.65 6.27 15.22
CA ASP A 625 13.02 4.96 15.41
C ASP A 625 11.54 5.01 15.85
N ASP A 626 11.10 6.12 16.43
CA ASP A 626 9.69 6.37 16.78
C ASP A 626 8.88 7.04 15.65
N GLY A 627 9.56 7.54 14.63
CA GLY A 627 8.95 8.26 13.51
C GLY A 627 8.57 9.71 13.81
N THR A 628 9.15 10.34 14.85
CA THR A 628 8.89 11.75 15.20
C THR A 628 9.50 12.74 14.20
N GLU A 629 10.71 12.45 13.69
CA GLU A 629 11.50 13.40 12.92
C GLU A 629 11.29 13.29 11.39
N PRO A 630 11.28 14.42 10.66
CA PRO A 630 11.47 14.41 9.21
C PRO A 630 12.74 13.66 8.81
N TYR A 631 12.72 13.03 7.63
CA TYR A 631 13.77 12.09 7.26
C TYR A 631 15.14 12.77 7.26
N SER A 632 16.11 12.08 7.85
CA SER A 632 17.50 12.48 7.94
C SER A 632 18.39 11.54 7.13
N VAL A 633 19.47 12.08 6.57
CA VAL A 633 20.43 11.32 5.77
C VAL A 633 21.52 10.76 6.66
N TYR A 634 21.71 9.45 6.58
CA TYR A 634 22.75 8.71 7.28
C TYR A 634 23.81 8.20 6.31
N ALA A 635 25.07 8.16 6.76
CA ALA A 635 26.17 7.54 6.04
C ALA A 635 26.93 6.55 6.93
N GLY A 636 27.02 5.30 6.50
CA GLY A 636 27.74 4.24 7.21
C GLY A 636 28.73 3.51 6.31
N ARG A 637 29.42 2.52 6.87
CA ARG A 637 30.39 1.70 6.16
C ARG A 637 29.72 0.47 5.55
N ALA A 638 30.06 0.16 4.31
CA ALA A 638 29.54 -1.02 3.60
C ALA A 638 30.06 -2.35 4.16
N ASP A 639 31.14 -2.32 4.95
CA ASP A 639 31.67 -3.48 5.69
C ASP A 639 31.07 -3.63 7.11
N GLY A 640 30.03 -2.84 7.45
CA GLY A 640 29.39 -2.85 8.76
C GLY A 640 30.23 -2.25 9.90
N THR A 641 31.44 -1.73 9.64
CA THR A 641 32.33 -1.29 10.71
C THR A 641 32.00 0.11 11.25
N GLY A 642 31.72 0.17 12.55
CA GLY A 642 31.44 1.42 13.27
C GLY A 642 30.01 1.94 13.08
N THR A 643 29.67 2.97 13.85
CA THR A 643 28.31 3.53 13.88
C THR A 643 28.02 4.40 12.65
N PRO A 644 26.83 4.30 12.03
CA PRO A 644 26.37 5.26 11.02
C PRO A 644 26.40 6.71 11.51
N LYS A 645 26.69 7.64 10.61
CA LYS A 645 26.80 9.08 10.87
C LYS A 645 25.56 9.82 10.39
N LEU A 646 24.99 10.68 11.22
CA LEU A 646 24.01 11.68 10.78
C LEU A 646 24.69 12.78 9.94
N MET A 647 24.33 12.83 8.66
CA MET A 647 24.94 13.72 7.67
C MET A 647 24.12 14.98 7.42
N SER A 648 22.80 14.88 7.35
CA SER A 648 21.90 16.03 7.31
C SER A 648 21.83 16.76 8.67
N PRO A 649 21.25 17.98 8.74
CA PRO A 649 20.66 18.43 9.99
C PRO A 649 19.34 17.67 10.23
N ASN A 650 18.71 17.93 11.39
CA ASN A 650 17.26 17.87 11.52
C ASN A 650 16.80 19.33 11.64
N ASP A 651 16.32 19.92 10.55
CA ASP A 651 15.87 21.32 10.48
C ASP A 651 14.38 21.49 10.12
N GLY A 652 13.60 20.41 10.25
CA GLY A 652 12.18 20.38 9.90
C GLY A 652 11.89 20.03 8.44
N ARG A 653 12.92 19.87 7.60
CA ARG A 653 12.81 19.43 6.20
C ARG A 653 13.04 17.93 6.04
N TYR A 654 12.50 17.35 4.97
CA TYR A 654 12.76 15.96 4.62
C TYR A 654 14.02 15.87 3.76
N HIS A 655 15.05 15.22 4.29
CA HIS A 655 16.33 14.99 3.64
C HIS A 655 16.36 13.58 3.02
N VAL A 656 16.39 13.53 1.68
CA VAL A 656 16.07 12.35 0.86
C VAL A 656 16.99 12.23 -0.35
N HIS A 657 16.91 11.08 -1.05
CA HIS A 657 17.71 10.76 -2.25
C HIS A 657 19.23 11.06 -2.10
N PRO A 658 19.90 10.55 -1.04
CA PRO A 658 21.30 10.87 -0.81
C PRO A 658 22.25 10.05 -1.69
N ALA A 659 23.37 10.66 -2.10
CA ALA A 659 24.44 10.00 -2.85
C ALA A 659 25.83 10.35 -2.28
N THR A 660 26.84 9.50 -2.53
CA THR A 660 28.20 9.70 -2.01
C THR A 660 29.31 9.19 -2.92
N ASP A 661 30.47 9.85 -2.90
CA ASP A 661 31.74 9.37 -3.47
C ASP A 661 32.68 8.76 -2.40
N GLY A 662 32.19 8.54 -1.19
CA GLY A 662 32.99 8.10 -0.02
C GLY A 662 33.81 9.21 0.65
N ARG A 663 33.72 10.46 0.17
CA ARG A 663 34.33 11.65 0.78
C ARG A 663 33.28 12.71 1.12
N THR A 664 32.27 12.87 0.27
CA THR A 664 31.18 13.84 0.36
C THR A 664 29.85 13.10 0.28
N VAL A 665 28.85 13.59 1.01
CA VAL A 665 27.44 13.21 0.80
C VAL A 665 26.70 14.40 0.21
N VAL A 666 25.88 14.17 -0.79
CA VAL A 666 24.92 15.12 -1.37
C VAL A 666 23.51 14.57 -1.20
N TRP A 667 22.50 15.42 -1.05
CA TRP A 667 21.09 14.99 -0.88
C TRP A 667 20.10 16.09 -1.26
N ALA A 668 18.86 15.70 -1.54
CA ALA A 668 17.74 16.62 -1.71
C ALA A 668 17.10 16.97 -0.34
N ALA A 669 16.67 18.21 -0.14
CA ALA A 669 16.04 18.69 1.07
C ALA A 669 14.71 19.39 0.75
N TYR A 670 13.61 18.70 0.99
CA TYR A 670 12.25 19.20 0.76
C TYR A 670 11.82 20.11 1.92
N GLY A 671 11.64 21.39 1.61
CA GLY A 671 11.04 22.38 2.49
C GLY A 671 9.73 22.94 1.94
N ALA A 672 9.10 23.80 2.75
CA ALA A 672 7.78 24.36 2.47
C ALA A 672 7.67 25.10 1.13
N THR A 673 8.75 25.77 0.73
CA THR A 673 8.81 26.64 -0.46
C THR A 673 9.80 26.19 -1.52
N SER A 674 10.77 25.32 -1.18
CA SER A 674 11.82 24.86 -2.10
C SER A 674 12.15 23.38 -1.95
N VAL A 675 12.83 22.84 -2.98
CA VAL A 675 13.67 21.66 -2.88
C VAL A 675 15.12 22.13 -3.07
N ASP A 676 15.96 21.93 -2.06
CA ASP A 676 17.39 22.28 -2.11
C ASP A 676 18.25 21.05 -2.38
N VAL A 677 19.35 21.19 -3.11
CA VAL A 677 20.45 20.20 -3.09
C VAL A 677 21.48 20.66 -2.07
N LEU A 678 21.73 19.83 -1.07
CA LEU A 678 22.68 20.08 0.02
C LEU A 678 23.89 19.14 -0.09
N SER A 679 24.99 19.50 0.58
CA SER A 679 26.22 18.70 0.61
C SER A 679 27.00 18.84 1.93
N ARG A 680 27.74 17.80 2.32
CA ARG A 680 28.61 17.79 3.52
C ARG A 680 29.71 16.72 3.41
N PRO A 681 30.96 16.97 3.85
CA PRO A 681 32.00 15.94 3.88
C PRO A 681 31.75 14.86 4.95
N ILE A 682 32.06 13.59 4.64
CA ILE A 682 31.99 12.44 5.57
C ILE A 682 32.96 12.57 6.75
N ALA A 683 34.03 13.35 6.58
CA ALA A 683 34.95 13.73 7.65
C ALA A 683 34.33 14.74 8.66
N GLY A 684 33.14 15.28 8.38
CA GLY A 684 32.53 16.39 9.10
C GLY A 684 32.85 17.75 8.47
N GLY A 685 32.31 18.81 9.07
CA GLY A 685 32.33 20.16 8.53
C GLY A 685 30.93 20.73 8.27
N PRO A 686 30.84 21.97 7.75
CA PRO A 686 29.58 22.65 7.49
C PRO A 686 28.82 22.02 6.32
N ILE A 687 27.50 22.11 6.39
CA ILE A 687 26.59 21.82 5.28
C ILE A 687 26.66 22.99 4.28
N LYS A 688 26.58 22.70 2.98
CA LYS A 688 26.49 23.72 1.91
C LYS A 688 25.31 23.45 1.00
N THR A 689 24.47 24.45 0.78
CA THR A 689 23.50 24.45 -0.33
C THR A 689 24.25 24.61 -1.65
N LEU A 690 23.96 23.73 -2.60
CA LEU A 690 24.50 23.74 -3.96
C LEU A 690 23.48 24.27 -4.98
N TYR A 691 22.20 23.94 -4.77
CA TYR A 691 21.07 24.35 -5.61
C TYR A 691 19.82 24.55 -4.76
N SER A 692 18.86 25.32 -5.26
CA SER A 692 17.53 25.50 -4.67
C SER A 692 16.54 25.80 -5.79
N SER A 693 15.40 25.10 -5.81
CA SER A 693 14.31 25.35 -6.75
C SER A 693 12.98 25.47 -6.02
N THR A 694 12.13 26.41 -6.45
CA THR A 694 10.75 26.57 -5.96
C THR A 694 9.72 25.96 -6.91
N THR A 695 10.12 25.63 -8.15
CA THR A 695 9.24 25.19 -9.25
C THR A 695 9.43 23.74 -9.65
N SER A 696 10.60 23.18 -9.37
CA SER A 696 11.02 21.85 -9.84
C SER A 696 11.46 20.99 -8.67
N ASP A 697 11.09 19.72 -8.71
CA ASP A 697 11.57 18.71 -7.79
C ASP A 697 12.89 18.09 -8.33
N VAL A 698 13.63 17.33 -7.51
CA VAL A 698 15.01 16.89 -7.84
C VAL A 698 15.18 15.40 -7.65
N ALA A 699 15.61 14.71 -8.72
CA ALA A 699 15.84 13.26 -8.76
C ALA A 699 17.27 12.93 -9.23
N GLY A 700 17.60 11.63 -9.29
CA GLY A 700 18.82 11.15 -9.96
C GLY A 700 20.15 11.65 -9.37
N LEU A 701 20.21 12.03 -8.09
CA LEU A 701 21.44 12.59 -7.50
C LEU A 701 22.62 11.61 -7.60
N ARG A 702 23.77 12.14 -8.05
CA ARG A 702 25.09 11.48 -8.03
C ARG A 702 26.16 12.51 -7.67
N THR A 703 27.29 12.08 -7.12
CA THR A 703 28.45 12.95 -6.92
C THR A 703 29.76 12.20 -7.13
N GLU A 704 30.77 12.89 -7.65
CA GLU A 704 32.14 12.39 -7.72
C GLU A 704 33.13 13.57 -7.64
N ASN A 705 34.15 13.50 -6.77
CA ASN A 705 35.31 14.40 -6.76
C ASN A 705 34.96 15.91 -6.70
N GLY A 706 33.82 16.28 -6.10
CA GLY A 706 33.34 17.67 -6.02
C GLY A 706 32.50 18.15 -7.21
N VAL A 707 32.11 17.25 -8.11
CA VAL A 707 30.99 17.45 -9.04
C VAL A 707 29.73 16.83 -8.43
N THR A 708 28.59 17.50 -8.58
CA THR A 708 27.25 16.98 -8.27
C THR A 708 26.44 16.96 -9.55
N VAL A 709 25.68 15.89 -9.79
CA VAL A 709 24.82 15.69 -10.97
C VAL A 709 23.44 15.30 -10.48
N PHE A 710 22.38 15.81 -11.11
CA PHE A 710 20.99 15.51 -10.76
C PHE A 710 20.05 15.80 -11.94
N GLU A 711 18.81 15.36 -11.82
CA GLU A 711 17.69 15.70 -12.71
C GLU A 711 16.85 16.81 -12.09
N THR A 712 16.53 17.86 -12.85
CA THR A 712 15.47 18.81 -12.52
C THR A 712 14.15 18.37 -13.15
N LEU A 713 13.12 18.14 -12.34
CA LEU A 713 11.80 17.68 -12.79
C LEU A 713 10.77 18.81 -12.67
N GLY A 714 10.25 19.28 -13.80
CA GLY A 714 9.04 20.08 -13.91
C GLY A 714 7.86 19.24 -14.41
N LEU A 715 6.68 19.86 -14.61
CA LEU A 715 5.46 19.15 -15.01
C LEU A 715 5.58 18.53 -16.42
N PHE A 716 6.32 19.17 -17.33
CA PHE A 716 6.56 18.73 -18.71
C PHE A 716 8.03 18.87 -19.13
N SER A 717 8.95 19.03 -18.17
CA SER A 717 10.37 19.28 -18.42
C SER A 717 11.24 18.42 -17.52
N ARG A 718 12.29 17.85 -18.10
CA ARG A 718 13.18 16.88 -17.47
C ARG A 718 14.57 17.06 -18.05
N HIS A 719 15.50 17.52 -17.23
CA HIS A 719 16.85 17.85 -17.65
C HIS A 719 17.88 17.34 -16.66
N VAL A 720 18.93 16.69 -17.16
CA VAL A 720 20.15 16.42 -16.40
C VAL A 720 20.99 17.68 -16.34
N VAL A 721 21.46 17.99 -15.14
CA VAL A 721 22.32 19.14 -14.88
C VAL A 721 23.51 18.75 -14.02
N HIS A 722 24.59 19.53 -14.11
CA HIS A 722 25.77 19.36 -13.25
C HIS A 722 26.22 20.66 -12.58
N LEU A 723 26.81 20.53 -11.39
CA LEU A 723 27.45 21.59 -10.60
C LEU A 723 28.86 21.15 -10.21
N ARG A 724 29.86 21.96 -10.52
CA ARG A 724 31.22 21.85 -9.94
C ARG A 724 31.31 22.67 -8.65
N ALA A 725 32.25 22.32 -7.78
CA ALA A 725 32.51 23.04 -6.54
C ALA A 725 32.86 24.52 -6.78
N GLY A 726 31.89 25.42 -6.55
CA GLY A 726 32.01 26.87 -6.73
C GLY A 726 31.09 27.46 -7.80
N ASP A 727 30.43 26.62 -8.61
CA ASP A 727 29.41 27.07 -9.57
C ASP A 727 28.22 27.70 -8.82
N ARG A 728 27.63 28.76 -9.40
CA ARG A 728 26.48 29.49 -8.82
C ARG A 728 25.12 29.06 -9.38
N GLN A 729 25.13 28.34 -10.50
CA GLN A 729 23.95 27.89 -11.24
C GLN A 729 24.30 26.55 -11.90
N PRO A 730 23.34 25.61 -12.01
CA PRO A 730 23.57 24.34 -12.69
C PRO A 730 23.84 24.54 -14.18
N THR A 731 24.76 23.75 -14.73
CA THR A 731 24.96 23.65 -16.18
C THR A 731 24.06 22.54 -16.72
N TYR A 732 23.14 22.90 -17.62
CA TYR A 732 22.27 21.95 -18.31
C TYR A 732 23.06 21.15 -19.35
N VAL A 733 22.85 19.83 -19.42
CA VAL A 733 23.54 19.01 -20.43
C VAL A 733 22.90 19.12 -21.80
N ASP A 734 21.61 19.41 -21.91
CA ASP A 734 20.92 19.70 -23.19
C ASP A 734 20.96 21.20 -23.56
N GLY A 735 21.17 22.07 -22.58
CA GLY A 735 21.12 23.53 -22.72
C GLY A 735 19.83 24.15 -22.16
N GLY A 736 18.89 23.35 -21.65
CA GLY A 736 17.65 23.82 -21.02
C GLY A 736 16.59 24.31 -22.01
N GLY A 737 16.58 23.78 -23.24
CA GLY A 737 15.48 23.97 -24.21
C GLY A 737 14.39 22.92 -24.03
N ASP A 738 13.13 23.31 -24.19
CA ASP A 738 11.98 22.41 -23.98
C ASP A 738 11.96 21.21 -24.95
N ASP A 739 12.55 21.35 -26.14
CA ASP A 739 12.53 20.36 -27.23
C ASP A 739 13.41 19.13 -26.97
N VAL A 740 14.26 19.16 -25.93
CA VAL A 740 15.08 18.02 -25.53
C VAL A 740 14.80 17.67 -24.08
N LEU A 741 14.56 16.39 -23.80
CA LEU A 741 14.50 15.86 -22.43
C LEU A 741 15.76 15.03 -22.16
N THR A 742 16.38 15.22 -21.00
CA THR A 742 17.52 14.41 -20.54
C THR A 742 17.32 13.90 -19.11
N GLY A 743 17.67 12.64 -18.87
CA GLY A 743 17.39 11.96 -17.60
C GLY A 743 18.38 10.84 -17.26
N LEU A 744 18.12 10.21 -16.11
CA LEU A 744 18.73 8.93 -15.70
C LEU A 744 20.27 8.94 -15.61
N PRO A 745 20.89 9.95 -14.95
CA PRO A 745 22.32 10.21 -15.07
C PRO A 745 23.20 9.26 -14.26
N SER A 746 24.46 9.18 -14.67
CA SER A 746 25.55 8.56 -13.93
C SER A 746 26.88 9.27 -14.16
N ILE A 747 27.79 9.20 -13.19
CA ILE A 747 29.11 9.85 -13.25
C ILE A 747 30.20 8.85 -12.82
N SER A 748 31.30 8.80 -13.56
CA SER A 748 32.51 8.07 -13.16
C SER A 748 33.75 8.65 -13.85
N ARG A 749 34.84 8.81 -13.09
CA ARG A 749 36.15 9.33 -13.51
C ARG A 749 36.06 10.62 -14.32
N GLY A 750 35.23 11.56 -13.87
CA GLY A 750 35.00 12.84 -14.54
C GLY A 750 34.21 12.78 -15.87
N ARG A 751 33.58 11.65 -16.19
CA ARG A 751 32.63 11.53 -17.32
C ARG A 751 31.21 11.35 -16.80
N LEU A 752 30.27 11.92 -17.52
CA LEU A 752 28.83 11.89 -17.26
C LEU A 752 28.14 11.15 -18.41
N ALA A 753 27.20 10.25 -18.10
CA ALA A 753 26.29 9.61 -19.05
C ALA A 753 24.84 9.93 -18.66
N TYR A 754 23.96 10.05 -19.66
CA TYR A 754 22.51 10.29 -19.47
C TYR A 754 21.73 9.80 -20.69
N ALA A 755 20.46 9.44 -20.46
CA ALA A 755 19.50 9.22 -21.53
C ALA A 755 19.03 10.57 -22.09
N LYS A 756 18.76 10.62 -23.40
CA LYS A 756 18.40 11.83 -24.14
C LYS A 756 17.30 11.53 -25.16
N LEU A 757 16.19 12.24 -25.07
CA LEU A 757 15.09 12.27 -26.03
C LEU A 757 15.18 13.57 -26.82
N TYR A 758 15.32 13.51 -28.14
CA TYR A 758 15.62 14.68 -28.97
C TYR A 758 14.98 14.59 -30.38
N PRO A 759 14.66 15.73 -31.03
CA PRO A 759 14.10 15.74 -32.38
C PRO A 759 15.19 15.50 -33.43
N GLU A 760 14.96 14.56 -34.34
CA GLU A 760 15.80 14.32 -35.52
C GLU A 760 14.93 13.89 -36.72
N GLY A 761 15.14 14.50 -37.89
CA GLY A 761 14.43 14.13 -39.13
C GLY A 761 12.93 14.45 -39.18
N GLY A 762 12.35 15.00 -38.11
CA GLY A 762 10.91 15.22 -37.95
C GLY A 762 10.24 14.30 -36.92
N GLU A 763 11.00 13.38 -36.33
CA GLU A 763 10.56 12.46 -35.28
C GLU A 763 11.37 12.67 -34.00
N TYR A 764 10.94 12.09 -32.87
CA TYR A 764 11.74 12.06 -31.64
C TYR A 764 12.51 10.73 -31.53
N ARG A 765 13.81 10.83 -31.20
CA ARG A 765 14.73 9.70 -31.03
C ARG A 765 15.29 9.63 -29.63
N LEU A 766 15.69 8.42 -29.23
CA LEU A 766 16.30 8.13 -27.95
C LEU A 766 17.76 7.70 -28.12
N GLY A 767 18.65 8.18 -27.25
CA GLY A 767 20.05 7.76 -27.20
C GLY A 767 20.71 8.05 -25.86
N VAL A 768 21.92 7.51 -25.65
CA VAL A 768 22.75 7.78 -24.47
C VAL A 768 23.93 8.68 -24.88
N GLU A 769 24.01 9.87 -24.30
CA GLU A 769 25.08 10.83 -24.59
C GLU A 769 26.09 10.89 -23.45
N LEU A 770 27.37 10.71 -23.79
CA LEU A 770 28.51 10.89 -22.91
C LEU A 770 28.98 12.35 -22.96
N LEU A 771 29.27 12.93 -21.79
CA LEU A 771 29.93 14.22 -21.62
C LEU A 771 31.19 14.07 -20.79
N ASP A 772 32.35 14.36 -21.39
CA ASP A 772 33.63 14.44 -20.69
C ASP A 772 33.76 15.82 -20.01
N LEU A 773 33.74 15.87 -18.67
CA LEU A 773 33.60 17.13 -17.92
C LEU A 773 34.88 17.97 -17.88
N ALA A 774 36.00 17.44 -18.37
CA ALA A 774 37.30 18.13 -18.46
C ALA A 774 37.50 18.80 -19.82
N THR A 775 37.07 18.13 -20.91
CA THR A 775 37.22 18.64 -22.28
C THR A 775 35.96 19.30 -22.84
N GLY A 776 34.78 19.01 -22.26
CA GLY A 776 33.49 19.38 -22.83
C GLY A 776 33.09 18.53 -24.04
N LYS A 777 33.86 17.48 -24.40
CA LYS A 777 33.54 16.60 -25.53
C LYS A 777 32.24 15.85 -25.24
N ARG A 778 31.30 15.96 -26.18
CA ARG A 778 30.08 15.14 -26.25
C ARG A 778 30.29 13.94 -27.16
N THR A 779 29.64 12.83 -26.89
CA THR A 779 29.75 11.61 -27.69
C THR A 779 28.48 10.77 -27.50
N MET A 780 27.65 10.68 -28.52
CA MET A 780 26.50 9.76 -28.55
C MET A 780 27.00 8.32 -28.69
N THR A 781 26.40 7.38 -27.95
CA THR A 781 26.67 5.94 -28.14
C THR A 781 26.17 5.44 -29.48
N GLN A 782 26.87 4.48 -30.08
CA GLN A 782 26.43 3.73 -31.25
C GLN A 782 25.04 3.11 -31.01
N ALA A 783 24.06 3.52 -31.81
CA ALA A 783 22.77 2.87 -31.88
C ALA A 783 22.90 1.47 -32.53
N LEU A 784 22.13 0.50 -32.03
CA LEU A 784 21.97 -0.84 -32.60
C LEU A 784 20.56 -1.04 -33.19
N ASP A 785 19.61 -0.31 -32.63
CA ASP A 785 18.17 -0.24 -32.92
C ASP A 785 17.69 1.17 -32.54
N GLU A 786 16.39 1.42 -32.65
CA GLU A 786 15.74 2.70 -32.33
C GLU A 786 14.73 2.44 -31.19
N PRO A 787 15.13 2.64 -29.91
CA PRO A 787 14.34 2.17 -28.76
C PRO A 787 13.07 2.99 -28.51
N GLN A 788 12.12 2.38 -27.78
CA GLN A 788 10.89 3.00 -27.30
C GLN A 788 11.08 3.66 -25.94
N SER A 789 11.92 3.08 -25.07
CA SER A 789 12.36 3.71 -23.82
C SER A 789 13.82 3.39 -23.45
N LEU A 790 14.39 4.22 -22.58
CA LEU A 790 15.71 4.03 -21.96
C LEU A 790 15.57 4.08 -20.44
N GLY A 791 16.28 3.20 -19.72
CA GLY A 791 16.35 3.18 -18.26
C GLY A 791 17.72 3.64 -17.72
N GLN A 792 17.95 3.43 -16.41
CA GLN A 792 19.12 3.94 -15.68
C GLN A 792 20.47 3.68 -16.38
N THR A 793 21.28 4.73 -16.55
CA THR A 793 22.67 4.62 -17.04
C THR A 793 23.65 4.32 -15.91
N ALA A 794 24.80 3.72 -16.21
CA ALA A 794 25.96 3.67 -15.32
C ALA A 794 27.29 3.66 -16.08
N LEU A 795 28.38 3.94 -15.37
CA LEU A 795 29.73 4.05 -15.91
C LEU A 795 30.72 3.28 -15.03
N ASN A 796 31.79 2.76 -15.64
CA ASN A 796 33.01 2.40 -14.92
C ASN A 796 34.26 2.89 -15.66
N GLY A 797 35.44 2.38 -15.29
CA GLY A 797 36.70 2.82 -15.84
C GLY A 797 36.89 2.69 -17.36
N SER A 798 36.08 1.86 -18.02
CA SER A 798 36.27 1.49 -19.44
C SER A 798 35.01 1.57 -20.29
N HIS A 799 33.81 1.49 -19.71
CA HIS A 799 32.55 1.33 -20.46
C HIS A 799 31.39 2.13 -19.87
N VAL A 800 30.39 2.41 -20.69
CA VAL A 800 29.05 2.87 -20.29
C VAL A 800 28.04 1.73 -20.43
N PHE A 801 27.08 1.67 -19.52
CA PHE A 801 26.00 0.68 -19.46
C PHE A 801 24.66 1.38 -19.34
N TRP A 802 23.60 0.81 -19.89
CA TRP A 802 22.23 1.31 -19.73
C TRP A 802 21.20 0.21 -19.91
N LEU A 803 19.98 0.46 -19.40
CA LEU A 803 18.80 -0.33 -19.73
C LEU A 803 18.14 0.25 -20.99
N THR A 804 17.68 -0.60 -21.89
CA THR A 804 17.03 -0.22 -23.16
C THR A 804 15.80 -1.09 -23.39
N ASP A 805 14.82 -0.52 -24.09
CA ASP A 805 13.51 -1.11 -24.43
C ASP A 805 13.32 -0.87 -25.93
N ALA A 806 13.45 -1.92 -26.74
CA ALA A 806 13.29 -1.87 -28.19
C ALA A 806 11.88 -2.26 -28.65
N ASN A 807 11.14 -3.00 -27.83
CA ASN A 807 9.88 -3.65 -28.17
C ASN A 807 8.76 -3.39 -27.14
N ALA A 808 8.09 -2.24 -27.24
CA ALA A 808 6.89 -1.89 -26.46
C ALA A 808 5.62 -2.74 -26.80
N ALA A 809 5.81 -3.97 -27.27
CA ALA A 809 4.78 -4.98 -27.51
C ALA A 809 5.05 -6.31 -26.79
N ASP A 810 6.03 -6.35 -25.88
CA ASP A 810 6.15 -7.40 -24.84
C ASP A 810 5.78 -6.85 -23.45
N ASP A 811 6.07 -7.63 -22.39
CA ASP A 811 5.70 -7.36 -20.99
C ASP A 811 6.61 -6.30 -20.32
N GLY A 812 7.41 -5.56 -21.09
CA GLY A 812 8.34 -4.53 -20.60
C GLY A 812 9.72 -5.08 -20.27
N GLN A 813 10.12 -6.18 -20.92
CA GLN A 813 11.46 -6.76 -20.90
C GLN A 813 12.49 -5.70 -21.30
N MET A 814 13.69 -5.77 -20.72
CA MET A 814 14.76 -4.80 -21.00
C MET A 814 16.03 -5.47 -21.53
N GLY A 815 16.60 -4.89 -22.59
CA GLY A 815 18.01 -5.06 -22.90
C GLY A 815 18.89 -4.40 -21.83
N ILE A 816 19.98 -5.07 -21.45
CA ILE A 816 21.09 -4.48 -20.69
C ILE A 816 22.24 -4.29 -21.69
N ARG A 817 22.44 -3.04 -22.11
CA ARG A 817 23.36 -2.64 -23.17
C ARG A 817 24.64 -2.05 -22.62
N ARG A 818 25.73 -2.21 -23.36
CA ARG A 818 27.05 -1.63 -23.07
C ARG A 818 27.63 -0.99 -24.33
N ALA A 819 28.40 0.09 -24.18
CA ALA A 819 29.31 0.61 -25.19
C ALA A 819 30.65 1.05 -24.55
N ASP A 820 31.68 1.21 -25.37
CA ASP A 820 32.97 1.73 -24.92
C ASP A 820 32.91 3.27 -24.79
N LEU A 821 33.81 3.88 -24.02
CA LEU A 821 33.70 5.31 -23.63
C LEU A 821 34.03 6.33 -24.74
N ASP A 822 34.31 5.87 -25.96
CA ASP A 822 34.32 6.71 -27.17
C ASP A 822 33.02 6.61 -28.00
N GLY A 823 32.00 5.91 -27.46
CA GLY A 823 30.69 5.69 -28.05
C GLY A 823 30.63 4.43 -28.94
N THR A 824 31.74 3.79 -29.27
CA THR A 824 31.78 2.65 -30.19
C THR A 824 31.59 1.30 -29.47
N GLY A 825 31.52 0.21 -30.23
CA GLY A 825 31.53 -1.15 -29.67
C GLY A 825 30.26 -1.53 -28.91
N ALA A 826 29.11 -0.96 -29.29
CA ALA A 826 27.86 -1.23 -28.59
C ALA A 826 27.38 -2.69 -28.74
N TYR A 827 26.96 -3.34 -27.65
CA TYR A 827 26.28 -4.64 -27.67
C TYR A 827 25.48 -4.92 -26.38
N ASP A 828 24.58 -5.91 -26.46
CA ASP A 828 23.73 -6.34 -25.34
C ASP A 828 24.36 -7.46 -24.51
N ILE A 829 24.82 -7.11 -23.30
CA ILE A 829 25.31 -8.08 -22.29
C ILE A 829 24.16 -8.95 -21.75
N SER A 830 22.93 -8.44 -21.77
CA SER A 830 21.69 -9.21 -21.72
C SER A 830 20.75 -8.65 -22.77
N GLY A 831 20.20 -9.50 -23.65
CA GLY A 831 19.31 -9.04 -24.72
C GLY A 831 17.84 -9.24 -24.36
N GLU A 832 17.02 -8.29 -24.77
CA GLU A 832 15.57 -8.22 -24.55
C GLU A 832 14.83 -9.47 -25.08
N ALA A 833 15.06 -9.81 -26.35
CA ALA A 833 14.50 -11.00 -26.99
C ALA A 833 15.24 -12.32 -26.68
N LYS A 834 16.09 -12.38 -25.63
CA LYS A 834 16.84 -13.61 -25.27
C LYS A 834 16.10 -14.39 -24.15
N PRO A 835 16.11 -15.74 -24.15
CA PRO A 835 15.55 -16.53 -23.06
C PRO A 835 16.13 -16.13 -21.70
N GLY A 836 15.24 -15.83 -20.74
CA GLY A 836 15.65 -15.31 -19.43
C GLY A 836 16.09 -13.85 -19.44
N ALA A 837 15.56 -13.03 -20.35
CA ALA A 837 15.53 -11.57 -20.22
C ALA A 837 14.84 -11.14 -18.91
N LEU A 838 14.98 -9.86 -18.56
CA LEU A 838 14.61 -9.31 -17.26
C LEU A 838 13.76 -8.06 -17.45
N ILE A 839 12.73 -7.89 -16.63
CA ILE A 839 12.00 -6.62 -16.51
C ILE A 839 12.81 -5.76 -15.53
N ALA A 840 13.80 -5.05 -16.05
CA ALA A 840 14.77 -4.30 -15.26
C ALA A 840 14.30 -2.86 -14.98
N SER A 841 14.51 -2.41 -13.74
CA SER A 841 14.07 -1.11 -13.22
C SER A 841 15.24 -0.20 -12.86
N GLU A 842 16.26 -0.73 -12.18
CA GLU A 842 17.45 -0.01 -11.75
C GLU A 842 18.74 -0.71 -12.23
N LEU A 843 19.81 0.07 -12.43
CA LEU A 843 21.12 -0.43 -12.84
C LEU A 843 22.24 0.35 -12.12
N THR A 844 23.20 -0.39 -11.54
CA THR A 844 24.38 0.12 -10.85
C THR A 844 25.62 -0.69 -11.23
N VAL A 845 26.81 -0.10 -11.23
CA VAL A 845 28.02 -0.72 -11.82
C VAL A 845 29.25 -0.49 -10.95
N SER A 846 30.10 -1.52 -10.87
CA SER A 846 31.46 -1.46 -10.36
C SER A 846 32.48 -1.64 -11.50
N GLU A 847 33.77 -1.57 -11.17
CA GLU A 847 34.86 -1.88 -12.11
C GLU A 847 34.82 -3.32 -12.67
N SER A 848 34.09 -4.25 -12.04
CA SER A 848 34.06 -5.68 -12.43
C SER A 848 32.68 -6.32 -12.52
N ALA A 849 31.61 -5.63 -12.10
CA ALA A 849 30.26 -6.18 -12.08
C ALA A 849 29.20 -5.13 -12.43
N VAL A 850 28.14 -5.57 -13.11
CA VAL A 850 26.88 -4.84 -13.30
C VAL A 850 25.87 -5.45 -12.35
N THR A 851 25.20 -4.66 -11.53
CA THR A 851 24.07 -5.14 -10.71
C THR A 851 22.80 -4.43 -11.18
N VAL A 852 21.75 -5.20 -11.44
CA VAL A 852 20.44 -4.69 -11.84
C VAL A 852 19.37 -5.11 -10.85
N ASN A 853 18.41 -4.22 -10.63
CA ASN A 853 17.14 -4.58 -10.02
C ASN A 853 16.20 -5.04 -11.14
N ALA A 854 15.60 -6.21 -10.99
CA ALA A 854 14.66 -6.72 -11.98
C ALA A 854 13.69 -7.77 -11.44
N SER A 855 12.47 -7.72 -11.97
CA SER A 855 11.51 -8.82 -11.94
C SER A 855 11.77 -9.82 -13.08
N LEU A 856 11.21 -11.01 -12.96
CA LEU A 856 11.12 -11.96 -14.08
C LEU A 856 9.88 -11.65 -14.94
N PRO A 857 9.92 -11.85 -16.27
CA PRO A 857 8.73 -11.81 -17.11
C PRO A 857 7.84 -13.02 -16.83
N ASP A 858 6.87 -12.84 -15.94
CA ASP A 858 5.87 -13.80 -15.50
C ASP A 858 4.60 -13.03 -15.12
N THR A 859 3.41 -13.56 -15.43
CA THR A 859 2.13 -12.87 -15.20
C THR A 859 1.56 -13.07 -13.79
N ALA A 860 2.29 -13.79 -12.92
CA ALA A 860 1.89 -14.08 -11.54
C ALA A 860 2.97 -13.65 -10.53
N TYR A 861 2.54 -12.90 -9.50
CA TYR A 861 3.36 -12.46 -8.39
C TYR A 861 3.67 -13.61 -7.42
N ARG A 862 4.95 -13.92 -7.26
CA ARG A 862 5.52 -14.93 -6.34
C ARG A 862 6.89 -14.44 -5.88
N ASN A 863 7.49 -15.09 -4.87
CA ASN A 863 8.87 -14.78 -4.44
C ASN A 863 9.84 -14.68 -5.63
N GLU A 864 9.74 -15.57 -6.59
CA GLU A 864 10.69 -15.68 -7.71
C GLU A 864 10.53 -14.52 -8.73
N THR A 865 9.36 -13.88 -8.77
CA THR A 865 8.97 -12.89 -9.79
C THR A 865 8.90 -11.45 -9.26
N LEU A 866 8.87 -11.25 -7.93
CA LEU A 866 9.13 -9.96 -7.28
C LEU A 866 10.45 -9.31 -7.75
N PRO A 867 10.63 -7.99 -7.60
CA PRO A 867 11.91 -7.33 -7.83
C PRO A 867 13.04 -7.97 -7.02
N LYS A 868 14.06 -8.49 -7.71
CA LYS A 868 15.28 -9.07 -7.11
C LYS A 868 16.53 -8.42 -7.68
N ASN A 869 17.61 -8.46 -6.90
CA ASN A 869 18.91 -7.98 -7.35
C ASN A 869 19.69 -9.10 -8.05
N TRP A 870 20.06 -8.85 -9.30
CA TRP A 870 20.85 -9.74 -10.15
C TRP A 870 22.20 -9.11 -10.43
N GLN A 871 23.27 -9.90 -10.40
CA GLN A 871 24.63 -9.45 -10.71
C GLN A 871 25.18 -10.18 -11.94
N LEU A 872 25.73 -9.40 -12.86
CA LEU A 872 26.37 -9.83 -14.10
C LEU A 872 27.83 -9.39 -14.12
N THR A 873 28.66 -10.08 -14.91
CA THR A 873 29.97 -9.56 -15.32
C THR A 873 29.81 -8.43 -16.34
N THR A 874 30.84 -7.59 -16.49
CA THR A 874 30.86 -6.43 -17.43
C THR A 874 30.86 -6.81 -18.93
N ASP A 875 30.69 -8.09 -19.24
CA ASP A 875 30.61 -8.71 -20.55
C ASP A 875 29.38 -9.64 -20.72
N GLY A 876 28.55 -9.79 -19.68
CA GLY A 876 27.37 -10.67 -19.68
C GLY A 876 27.65 -12.18 -19.59
N THR A 877 28.92 -12.62 -19.51
CA THR A 877 29.27 -14.06 -19.49
C THR A 877 28.78 -14.82 -18.25
N ARG A 878 28.35 -14.10 -17.21
CA ARG A 878 27.76 -14.63 -15.97
C ARG A 878 26.55 -13.80 -15.58
N LYS A 879 25.51 -14.45 -15.06
CA LYS A 879 24.38 -13.84 -14.34
C LYS A 879 24.03 -14.68 -13.11
N GLU A 880 24.00 -14.07 -11.93
CA GLU A 880 23.79 -14.70 -10.63
C GLU A 880 22.85 -13.84 -9.76
N ARG A 881 22.11 -14.45 -8.82
CA ARG A 881 21.30 -13.73 -7.82
C ARG A 881 22.20 -13.14 -6.74
N VAL A 882 21.95 -11.90 -6.33
CA VAL A 882 22.68 -11.27 -5.21
C VAL A 882 22.30 -11.93 -3.89
N SER A 883 21.00 -12.15 -3.64
CA SER A 883 20.46 -12.76 -2.42
C SER A 883 19.28 -13.69 -2.72
N CYS A 884 19.12 -14.73 -1.90
CA CYS A 884 17.99 -15.66 -1.94
C CYS A 884 16.81 -15.28 -1.05
N ASN A 885 16.86 -14.12 -0.37
CA ASN A 885 15.79 -13.56 0.46
C ASN A 885 14.42 -13.52 -0.24
N ARG A 886 13.34 -13.75 0.54
CA ARG A 886 11.96 -13.91 0.04
C ARG A 886 11.25 -12.62 -0.38
N GLY A 887 11.46 -11.52 0.34
CA GLY A 887 10.82 -10.24 0.06
C GLY A 887 11.42 -9.52 -1.16
N GLU A 888 10.93 -8.31 -1.42
CA GLU A 888 11.53 -7.43 -2.43
C GLU A 888 12.98 -7.09 -2.07
N GLN A 889 13.83 -7.01 -3.09
CA GLN A 889 15.17 -6.45 -2.98
C GLN A 889 15.17 -5.23 -3.88
N LEU A 890 15.49 -4.03 -3.38
CA LEU A 890 15.28 -2.75 -4.08
C LEU A 890 16.51 -1.83 -3.95
N SER A 891 16.64 -0.85 -4.85
CA SER A 891 17.71 0.15 -4.87
C SER A 891 19.12 -0.39 -4.61
N PRO A 892 19.62 -1.31 -5.45
CA PRO A 892 20.99 -1.79 -5.36
C PRO A 892 22.00 -0.67 -5.65
N ALA A 893 23.01 -0.55 -4.79
CA ALA A 893 24.17 0.30 -5.03
C ALA A 893 25.47 -0.52 -4.96
N ALA A 894 26.24 -0.48 -6.05
CA ALA A 894 27.54 -1.14 -6.12
C ALA A 894 28.58 -0.43 -5.23
N VAL A 895 29.29 -1.20 -4.41
CA VAL A 895 30.30 -0.66 -3.47
C VAL A 895 31.70 -0.78 -4.06
N SER A 896 32.14 -2.02 -4.31
CA SER A 896 33.41 -2.37 -4.95
C SER A 896 33.42 -3.84 -5.34
N GLY A 897 34.07 -4.20 -6.44
CA GLY A 897 34.11 -5.59 -6.91
C GLY A 897 32.70 -6.16 -7.13
N THR A 898 32.36 -7.22 -6.38
CA THR A 898 31.04 -7.86 -6.37
C THR A 898 30.16 -7.46 -5.18
N GLN A 899 30.62 -6.57 -4.29
CA GLN A 899 29.86 -6.12 -3.12
C GLN A 899 28.77 -5.10 -3.49
N VAL A 900 27.58 -5.31 -2.93
CA VAL A 900 26.38 -4.48 -3.12
C VAL A 900 25.77 -4.15 -1.75
N VAL A 901 25.17 -2.97 -1.61
CA VAL A 901 24.18 -2.66 -0.56
C VAL A 901 22.81 -2.49 -1.22
N TRP A 902 21.73 -2.90 -0.56
CA TRP A 902 20.36 -2.75 -1.06
C TRP A 902 19.35 -2.64 0.07
N ILE A 903 18.12 -2.23 -0.27
CA ILE A 903 16.97 -2.23 0.65
C ILE A 903 16.26 -3.57 0.51
N ASP A 904 16.18 -4.34 1.59
CA ASP A 904 15.47 -5.63 1.62
C ASP A 904 14.14 -5.51 2.36
N GLY A 905 13.08 -6.12 1.82
CA GLY A 905 11.72 -6.11 2.36
C GLY A 905 11.33 -7.36 3.16
N THR A 906 12.21 -8.38 3.24
CA THR A 906 11.84 -9.75 3.64
C THR A 906 11.20 -9.86 5.02
N THR A 907 11.63 -9.04 5.98
CA THR A 907 11.17 -9.02 7.38
C THR A 907 9.76 -8.45 7.56
N GLY A 908 9.13 -7.96 6.50
CA GLY A 908 7.95 -7.08 6.57
C GLY A 908 8.30 -5.63 6.96
N TRP A 909 9.56 -5.38 7.30
CA TRP A 909 10.17 -4.05 7.38
C TRP A 909 11.03 -3.83 6.14
N THR A 910 11.54 -2.61 5.98
CA THR A 910 12.51 -2.29 4.92
C THR A 910 13.84 -1.98 5.58
N ASP A 911 14.86 -2.79 5.30
CA ASP A 911 16.13 -2.76 6.02
C ASP A 911 17.30 -2.55 5.05
N LEU A 912 18.29 -1.72 5.39
CA LEU A 912 19.52 -1.62 4.59
C LEU A 912 20.41 -2.81 4.90
N VAL A 913 20.73 -3.60 3.89
CA VAL A 913 21.57 -4.81 4.01
C VAL A 913 22.74 -4.79 3.01
N THR A 914 23.70 -5.70 3.19
CA THR A 914 24.80 -5.91 2.25
C THR A 914 25.11 -7.39 2.06
N ARG A 915 25.87 -7.66 0.99
CA ARG A 915 26.58 -8.92 0.80
C ARG A 915 27.82 -8.68 -0.05
N SER A 916 28.92 -9.34 0.31
CA SER A 916 30.22 -9.19 -0.36
C SER A 916 30.37 -9.98 -1.67
N ARG A 917 29.49 -10.97 -1.91
CA ARG A 917 29.44 -11.83 -3.11
C ARG A 917 28.00 -12.28 -3.36
N PRO A 918 27.58 -12.49 -4.62
CA PRO A 918 26.25 -13.02 -4.92
C PRO A 918 25.99 -14.39 -4.27
N ALA A 919 24.72 -14.69 -4.02
CA ALA A 919 24.24 -16.01 -3.60
C ALA A 919 24.32 -17.08 -4.70
N GLY A 920 24.34 -16.66 -5.97
CA GLY A 920 24.53 -17.56 -7.12
C GLY A 920 23.19 -17.99 -7.72
N ARG A 921 22.70 -19.18 -7.32
CA ARG A 921 21.37 -19.70 -7.70
C ARG A 921 20.52 -19.89 -6.46
N CYS A 922 19.24 -19.55 -6.57
CA CYS A 922 18.24 -19.62 -5.51
C CYS A 922 17.03 -20.38 -6.06
N GLY A 923 16.75 -21.58 -5.54
CA GLY A 923 15.75 -22.50 -6.11
C GLY A 923 16.29 -23.22 -7.35
#